data_AF-A0A950YLK4-F1
#
_entry.id   AF-A0A950YLK4-F1
#
_cell.length_a   1.000
_cell.length_b   1.000
_cell.length_c   1.000
_cell.angle_alpha   90.00
_cell.angle_beta   90.00
_cell.angle_gamma   90.00
#
_symmetry.space_group_name_H-M   'P 1'
#
loop_
_entity.id
_entity.type
_entity.pdbx_description
1 polymer ?
#
loop_
_entity_poly.entity_id
_entity_poly.type
_entity_poly.pdbx_seq_one_letter_code
_entity_poly.pdbx_strand_id
1 'polypeptide(L)'
;MSTSSLDMDTRQRSWRSTRLNAPELVAPAMVCALDVHEPFVDMQLPQSRDGGPYRSLFVLATFEGRPVGTAVISTEGESEIPRARVATEVRRQLHRQLTRAIARRTRQRGGHRPLTARRSVSVIVTTCGDPLRLERCLASVLACDHDDFEVIVVENRPEFPGTRQMLVQRFAGDARVRYVEERQRGLSSARNAGLAVAKNELVAFVDDDVVVDRGWLSRAAAAFDRSDDIACVTGLILPLELESESQLLLERFMTLGKGFAPRIFRLPESWQEFPLLPYTPGLVGSGANTFLRVDVAEQLGGFDVTLGTGTPACGGEDLDLYIRLLREGHAIAYEPGAIVWHPHPSEPRQLRRQVYRYGVGLGATLTKQLVAGPDRRQFLRAVPAGIAYARDPASRKNAGTSAGYPRRLRWLERVGMLVGPAAYIGSALRRPGRGRARVDAPARRQTADGRRELYLRRLTLSRDGAVQVVEIAPARVATPRRPPARRRRAGPAPRREPSVERAALTYLFLFSLAVFAGARAMGVGELALGAEFGVLFFGVGAAPMQLSGAADLSVRLGVAGLVGLATALLAGAVLVLGPSWQPEFAAALVLAAAGVVHALAWPSAMGDLRLWTSRRRRRHSLRRPQVMPVSYSLVLTLVGTSLWLGSAVATGHVVPGVGGFLTQITPLWYAGVVLVLAAITLAWREPHERYAVLAVGSLVLALTLTPALVYGMPRSQSAGKHIELVQTILSTHHLHAGSGIYFAYSGFFAAVAWLCRLAGVSDSLGVATFWPVLMGLVRLAELRFLFGQVLEGRHRRWAAITLVVLVDAISADYFSPQAVGYVVGLGVYGLVLSSRQVLSSRFVVALLIVAGCALAPTHELSPYIIGGVLIVLAVFGCGRPRWAGLAILIPAGAWALIHRGELGGYLSLSNLFDPSNFAPPHTSTAPGVSRLPIVGYSSHALALGLLVLSGCALVGFVRHRHERWAWAYLLSAGVGGVLLVANPYGNEGIFRWSLFGIPWLALLAVHAVERPSPLVRYGAWTAVTAGLLATFLVAAFGMDGSAVMRRSDLDAWRTFARTAPANADLLSVGFGDLPGDVPQTGPHRTQITYETLADAASQRPGRPTPGDLDALLRRYQSFVGRTGGLYAIWSPVLSTYGREYGLERPSQSRRWLELLMASPSWRLVFERGGSYVFRAVPRR
;
A
#
# COMPACT_ATOMS: atom_id res chain seq x y z
N MET A 1 44.03 -18.93 25.78
CA MET A 1 43.29 -17.91 26.56
C MET A 1 43.56 -16.52 25.96
N SER A 2 42.56 -15.63 25.98
CA SER A 2 42.67 -14.16 25.88
C SER A 2 43.60 -13.52 24.83
N THR A 3 43.15 -13.41 23.56
CA THR A 3 43.74 -12.49 22.57
C THR A 3 42.73 -11.74 21.70
N SER A 4 41.41 -11.97 21.84
CA SER A 4 40.38 -11.42 20.94
C SER A 4 39.91 -10.00 21.27
N SER A 5 40.11 -9.50 22.51
CA SER A 5 39.61 -8.18 22.94
C SER A 5 40.48 -7.00 22.46
N LEU A 6 41.80 -7.20 22.36
CA LEU A 6 42.76 -6.16 21.96
C LEU A 6 42.70 -5.80 20.47
N ASP A 7 42.26 -6.73 19.60
CA ASP A 7 42.25 -6.51 18.15
C ASP A 7 40.99 -5.77 17.65
N MET A 8 39.88 -5.80 18.39
CA MET A 8 38.70 -4.99 18.06
C MET A 8 38.91 -3.49 18.37
N ASP A 9 39.51 -3.19 19.53
CA ASP A 9 39.76 -1.81 19.95
C ASP A 9 40.83 -1.14 19.06
N THR A 10 41.88 -1.87 18.64
CA THR A 10 42.86 -1.35 17.67
C THR A 10 42.27 -1.13 16.27
N ARG A 11 41.35 -1.99 15.79
CA ARG A 11 40.64 -1.78 14.52
C ARG A 11 39.76 -0.52 14.58
N GLN A 12 38.98 -0.31 15.63
CA GLN A 12 38.19 0.92 15.80
C GLN A 12 39.08 2.18 15.98
N ARG A 13 40.19 2.09 16.74
CA ARG A 13 41.12 3.23 16.92
C ARG A 13 41.84 3.62 15.62
N SER A 14 42.11 2.68 14.71
CA SER A 14 42.75 2.96 13.41
C SER A 14 41.97 3.93 12.52
N TRP A 15 40.66 4.04 12.73
CA TRP A 15 39.78 4.95 12.00
C TRP A 15 39.70 6.36 12.57
N ARG A 16 40.04 6.56 13.86
CA ARG A 16 39.99 7.89 14.48
C ARG A 16 41.11 8.82 14.00
N SER A 17 42.21 8.27 13.49
CA SER A 17 43.41 9.04 13.10
C SER A 17 43.33 9.73 11.72
N THR A 18 42.15 9.79 11.08
CA THR A 18 41.95 10.56 9.83
C THR A 18 41.24 11.90 10.06
N ARG A 19 40.62 12.11 11.22
CA ARG A 19 40.09 13.43 11.57
C ARG A 19 41.14 14.20 12.35
N LEU A 20 41.41 15.41 11.89
CA LEU A 20 42.27 16.38 12.55
C LEU A 20 41.71 16.69 13.95
N ASN A 21 42.20 15.95 14.94
CA ASN A 21 42.12 16.28 16.36
C ASN A 21 43.21 17.29 16.76
N ALA A 22 43.72 18.06 15.80
CA ALA A 22 44.57 19.21 16.03
C ALA A 22 43.68 20.45 16.26
N PRO A 23 43.65 21.04 17.46
CA PRO A 23 43.17 22.41 17.64
C PRO A 23 44.07 23.44 16.94
N GLU A 24 45.23 23.02 16.43
CA GLU A 24 46.32 23.82 15.87
C GLU A 24 46.21 24.10 14.35
N LEU A 25 45.31 23.44 13.60
CA LEU A 25 45.11 23.78 12.18
C LEU A 25 44.30 25.07 12.08
N VAL A 26 44.91 26.12 11.54
CA VAL A 26 44.36 27.48 11.45
C VAL A 26 44.68 28.07 10.08
N ALA A 27 43.65 28.57 9.39
CA ALA A 27 43.79 29.25 8.10
C ALA A 27 44.35 30.70 8.28
N PRO A 28 45.16 31.21 7.33
CA PRO A 28 45.69 30.50 6.17
C PRO A 28 46.70 29.42 6.59
N ALA A 29 46.60 28.25 5.96
CA ALA A 29 47.51 27.13 6.19
C ALA A 29 48.17 26.67 4.89
N MET A 30 49.50 26.58 4.87
CA MET A 30 50.23 26.09 3.69
C MET A 30 50.04 24.58 3.58
N VAL A 31 49.74 24.09 2.39
CA VAL A 31 49.64 22.65 2.10
C VAL A 31 50.93 22.19 1.43
N CYS A 32 51.54 21.11 1.94
CA CYS A 32 52.67 20.45 1.28
C CYS A 32 52.64 18.93 1.46
N ALA A 33 53.48 18.24 0.69
CA ALA A 33 53.78 16.82 0.88
C ALA A 33 55.29 16.63 1.07
N LEU A 34 55.67 15.75 2.00
CA LEU A 34 57.07 15.44 2.32
C LEU A 34 57.27 13.93 2.41
N ASP A 35 58.27 13.40 1.73
CA ASP A 35 58.68 12.01 1.93
C ASP A 35 59.65 11.90 3.10
N VAL A 36 59.19 11.25 4.16
CA VAL A 36 59.94 11.09 5.42
C VAL A 36 61.11 10.09 5.31
N HIS A 37 61.28 9.45 4.15
CA HIS A 37 62.47 8.69 3.79
C HIS A 37 63.63 9.58 3.34
N GLU A 38 63.34 10.77 2.82
CA GLU A 38 64.33 11.73 2.35
C GLU A 38 64.79 12.66 3.50
N PRO A 39 65.97 13.30 3.38
CA PRO A 39 66.41 14.28 4.36
C PRO A 39 65.44 15.47 4.41
N PHE A 40 64.98 15.84 5.62
CA PHE A 40 64.18 17.05 5.80
C PHE A 40 65.02 18.29 5.44
N VAL A 41 64.41 19.19 4.67
CA VAL A 41 64.94 20.51 4.30
C VAL A 41 64.24 21.61 5.09
N ASP A 42 64.87 22.78 5.18
CA ASP A 42 64.27 23.94 5.82
C ASP A 42 63.13 24.47 4.94
N MET A 43 61.96 24.69 5.54
CA MET A 43 60.71 24.93 4.81
C MET A 43 60.43 26.43 4.73
N GLN A 44 60.74 27.02 3.58
CA GLN A 44 60.38 28.40 3.25
C GLN A 44 58.86 28.54 3.10
N LEU A 45 58.28 29.56 3.72
CA LEU A 45 56.86 29.87 3.69
C LEU A 45 56.64 31.16 2.89
N PRO A 46 56.03 31.10 1.70
CA PRO A 46 55.65 32.31 0.97
C PRO A 46 54.50 33.04 1.71
N GLN A 47 54.21 34.27 1.30
CA GLN A 47 53.01 34.96 1.79
C GLN A 47 51.75 34.20 1.36
N SER A 48 50.76 34.16 2.25
CA SER A 48 49.41 33.66 1.95
C SER A 48 48.70 34.53 0.92
N ARG A 49 47.56 34.07 0.40
CA ARG A 49 46.77 34.80 -0.60
C ARG A 49 46.35 36.21 -0.16
N ASP A 50 46.19 36.42 1.14
CA ASP A 50 45.82 37.71 1.74
C ASP A 50 47.04 38.57 2.12
N GLY A 51 48.26 38.20 1.69
CA GLY A 51 49.51 38.93 1.90
C GLY A 51 50.16 38.75 3.28
N GLY A 52 49.46 38.15 4.24
CA GLY A 52 50.00 37.82 5.58
C GLY A 52 50.81 36.52 5.60
N PRO A 53 51.54 36.23 6.70
CA PRO A 53 52.19 34.93 6.89
C PRO A 53 51.15 33.81 7.05
N TYR A 54 51.52 32.60 6.62
CA TYR A 54 50.77 31.39 6.99
C TYR A 54 50.76 31.22 8.51
N ARG A 55 49.69 30.63 9.06
CA ARG A 55 49.54 30.38 10.51
C ARG A 55 49.85 28.94 10.89
N SER A 56 49.56 28.00 10.01
CA SER A 56 49.91 26.59 10.19
C SER A 56 50.41 25.97 8.88
N LEU A 57 51.14 24.86 9.00
CA LEU A 57 51.63 24.05 7.89
C LEU A 57 50.96 22.69 7.95
N PHE A 58 50.19 22.34 6.90
CA PHE A 58 49.52 21.05 6.73
C PHE A 58 50.37 20.14 5.84
N VAL A 59 51.04 19.18 6.48
CA VAL A 59 52.00 18.26 5.83
C VAL A 59 51.32 16.92 5.56
N LEU A 60 51.22 16.51 4.30
CA LEU A 60 51.07 15.10 3.95
C LEU A 60 52.42 14.39 4.07
N ALA A 61 52.56 13.50 5.04
CA ALA A 61 53.74 12.65 5.11
C ALA A 61 53.56 11.43 4.20
N THR A 62 54.54 11.21 3.31
CA THR A 62 54.70 9.97 2.54
C THR A 62 55.94 9.20 3.02
N PHE A 63 56.04 7.93 2.63
CA PHE A 63 57.22 7.09 2.77
C PHE A 63 57.35 6.24 1.50
N GLU A 64 58.36 6.50 0.67
CA GLU A 64 58.45 6.00 -0.73
C GLU A 64 57.21 6.36 -1.59
N GLY A 65 56.77 7.62 -1.49
CA GLY A 65 55.57 8.17 -2.12
C GLY A 65 54.27 7.50 -1.67
N ARG A 66 54.28 6.60 -0.67
CA ARG A 66 53.06 6.05 -0.07
C ARG A 66 52.62 6.93 1.11
N PRO A 67 51.41 7.50 1.12
CA PRO A 67 50.99 8.39 2.19
C PRO A 67 50.75 7.60 3.48
N VAL A 68 51.33 8.08 4.58
CA VAL A 68 51.28 7.44 5.91
C VAL A 68 50.38 8.19 6.89
N GLY A 69 50.21 9.50 6.70
CA GLY A 69 49.40 10.35 7.55
C GLY A 69 49.57 11.83 7.22
N THR A 70 48.79 12.69 7.88
CA THR A 70 48.94 14.14 7.83
C THR A 70 49.36 14.69 9.19
N ALA A 71 50.32 15.60 9.22
CA ALA A 71 50.74 16.34 10.40
C ALA A 71 50.41 17.84 10.24
N VAL A 72 50.23 18.54 11.36
CA VAL A 72 50.00 19.98 11.40
C VAL A 72 51.07 20.64 12.26
N ILE A 73 51.75 21.65 11.74
CA ILE A 73 52.81 22.37 12.47
C ILE A 73 52.38 23.82 12.64
N SER A 74 52.48 24.37 13.85
CA SER A 74 52.36 25.83 14.04
C SER A 74 53.53 26.52 13.36
N THR A 75 53.25 27.63 12.66
CA THR A 75 54.29 28.49 12.07
C THR A 75 54.79 29.56 13.05
N GLU A 76 53.95 29.90 14.04
CA GLU A 76 54.12 31.05 14.95
C GLU A 76 54.30 32.41 14.22
N GLY A 77 53.97 32.47 12.92
CA GLY A 77 54.14 33.64 12.06
C GLY A 77 55.51 33.76 11.40
N GLU A 78 56.40 32.78 11.57
CA GLU A 78 57.72 32.72 10.93
C GLU A 78 57.61 32.55 9.40
N SER A 79 58.58 33.08 8.66
CA SER A 79 58.70 32.91 7.19
C SER A 79 59.46 31.64 6.78
N GLU A 80 60.11 30.97 7.72
CA GLU A 80 60.90 29.75 7.50
C GLU A 80 60.72 28.81 8.69
N ILE A 81 60.51 27.51 8.45
CA ILE A 81 60.50 26.50 9.50
C ILE A 81 61.76 25.65 9.41
N PRO A 82 62.64 25.65 10.43
CA PRO A 82 63.82 24.81 10.45
C PRO A 82 63.49 23.32 10.31
N ARG A 83 64.26 22.60 9.51
CA ARG A 83 64.12 21.15 9.22
C ARG A 83 64.06 20.29 10.47
N ALA A 84 64.73 20.72 11.55
CA ALA A 84 64.69 20.06 12.85
C ALA A 84 63.29 20.12 13.49
N ARG A 85 62.59 21.25 13.39
CA ARG A 85 61.21 21.42 13.88
C ARG A 85 60.24 20.61 13.02
N VAL A 86 60.39 20.65 11.68
CA VAL A 86 59.59 19.82 10.76
C VAL A 86 59.75 18.33 11.06
N ALA A 87 60.98 17.84 11.14
CA ALA A 87 61.28 16.44 11.43
C ALA A 87 60.75 16.00 12.80
N THR A 88 60.91 16.85 13.83
CA THR A 88 60.42 16.57 15.18
C THR A 88 58.90 16.46 15.21
N GLU A 89 58.18 17.42 14.62
CA GLU A 89 56.72 17.45 14.68
C GLU A 89 56.08 16.33 13.86
N VAL A 90 56.56 16.09 12.64
CA VAL A 90 56.09 14.99 11.80
C VAL A 90 56.33 13.64 12.49
N ARG A 91 57.52 13.43 13.09
CA ARG A 91 57.81 12.21 13.86
C ARG A 91 56.96 12.10 15.12
N ARG A 92 56.68 13.21 15.82
CA ARG A 92 55.84 13.26 17.03
C ARG A 92 54.39 12.85 16.73
N GLN A 93 53.76 13.47 15.73
CA GLN A 93 52.35 13.20 15.39
C GLN A 93 52.13 11.85 14.70
N LEU A 94 53.10 11.41 13.87
CA LEU A 94 52.94 10.23 13.02
C LEU A 94 53.79 9.03 13.47
N HIS A 95 54.39 9.06 14.67
CA HIS A 95 55.28 7.99 15.18
C HIS A 95 54.75 6.57 14.92
N ARG A 96 53.48 6.30 15.28
CA ARG A 96 52.87 4.97 15.13
C ARG A 96 52.65 4.58 13.66
N GLN A 97 52.34 5.54 12.81
CA GLN A 97 52.12 5.37 11.37
C GLN A 97 53.45 5.08 10.67
N LEU A 98 54.49 5.85 10.99
CA LEU A 98 55.85 5.70 10.49
C LEU A 98 56.45 4.34 10.89
N THR A 99 56.41 3.98 12.17
CA THR A 99 56.89 2.67 12.65
C THR A 99 56.19 1.51 11.95
N ARG A 100 54.89 1.62 11.66
CA ARG A 100 54.14 0.62 10.87
C ARG A 100 54.52 0.58 9.39
N ALA A 101 54.78 1.73 8.77
CA ALA A 101 55.20 1.81 7.38
C ALA A 101 56.59 1.18 7.19
N ILE A 102 57.54 1.53 8.07
CA ILE A 102 58.88 0.95 8.11
C ILE A 102 58.79 -0.57 8.31
N ALA A 103 58.07 -1.04 9.34
CA ALA A 103 57.94 -2.48 9.62
C ALA A 103 57.27 -3.28 8.48
N ARG A 104 56.33 -2.68 7.73
CA ARG A 104 55.75 -3.29 6.52
C ARG A 104 56.79 -3.43 5.41
N ARG A 105 57.61 -2.41 5.17
CA ARG A 105 58.69 -2.43 4.19
C ARG A 105 59.75 -3.48 4.52
N THR A 106 60.15 -3.60 5.79
CA THR A 106 61.10 -4.65 6.24
C THR A 106 60.56 -6.06 5.96
N ARG A 107 59.25 -6.29 6.12
CA ARG A 107 58.61 -7.58 5.78
C ARG A 107 58.46 -7.81 4.27
N GLN A 108 58.28 -6.76 3.47
CA GLN A 108 58.09 -6.88 2.01
C GLN A 108 59.40 -7.03 1.21
N ARG A 109 60.57 -6.74 1.81
CA ARG A 109 61.88 -7.02 1.21
C ARG A 109 62.14 -8.51 0.93
N GLY A 110 61.39 -9.42 1.54
CA GLY A 110 61.51 -10.87 1.33
C GLY A 110 60.77 -11.44 0.10
N GLY A 111 60.11 -10.60 -0.71
CA GLY A 111 59.42 -11.07 -1.91
C GLY A 111 58.69 -9.97 -2.66
N HIS A 112 59.30 -9.46 -3.73
CA HIS A 112 58.62 -8.68 -4.76
C HIS A 112 58.74 -9.42 -6.09
N ARG A 113 57.65 -10.08 -6.48
CA ARG A 113 57.41 -10.46 -7.87
C ARG A 113 57.06 -9.16 -8.62
N PRO A 114 57.74 -8.79 -9.72
CA PRO A 114 57.43 -7.55 -10.42
C PRO A 114 55.98 -7.55 -10.91
N LEU A 115 55.28 -6.42 -10.72
CA LEU A 115 53.93 -6.20 -11.25
C LEU A 115 54.01 -6.25 -12.78
N THR A 116 53.55 -7.35 -13.36
CA THR A 116 54.00 -7.83 -14.68
C THR A 116 53.04 -7.47 -15.82
N ALA A 117 51.94 -6.78 -15.52
CA ALA A 117 51.00 -6.25 -16.50
C ALA A 117 50.67 -4.78 -16.20
N ARG A 118 51.22 -3.86 -16.99
CA ARG A 118 50.77 -2.46 -16.99
C ARG A 118 49.42 -2.41 -17.69
N ARG A 119 48.34 -2.07 -16.97
CA ARG A 119 47.01 -1.84 -17.58
C ARG A 119 46.95 -0.46 -18.21
N SER A 120 46.41 -0.38 -19.42
CA SER A 120 46.17 0.88 -20.11
C SER A 120 45.02 1.67 -19.48
N VAL A 121 45.13 3.00 -19.42
CA VAL A 121 44.13 3.89 -18.79
C VAL A 121 43.63 4.99 -19.75
N SER A 122 42.33 5.23 -19.83
CA SER A 122 41.77 6.43 -20.47
C SER A 122 41.35 7.42 -19.38
N VAL A 123 42.03 8.56 -19.23
CA VAL A 123 41.69 9.59 -18.24
C VAL A 123 40.66 10.55 -18.83
N ILE A 124 39.49 10.63 -18.23
CA ILE A 124 38.40 11.52 -18.65
C ILE A 124 38.37 12.74 -17.72
N VAL A 125 38.60 13.91 -18.31
CA VAL A 125 38.52 15.20 -17.64
C VAL A 125 37.29 15.92 -18.17
N THR A 126 36.27 16.14 -17.33
CA THR A 126 35.03 16.81 -17.73
C THR A 126 35.06 18.28 -17.34
N THR A 127 34.81 19.18 -18.29
CA THR A 127 34.85 20.64 -18.07
C THR A 127 33.56 21.35 -18.49
N CYS A 128 33.42 22.60 -18.04
CA CYS A 128 32.35 23.53 -18.39
C CYS A 128 32.87 24.96 -18.67
N GLY A 129 34.14 25.09 -19.07
CA GLY A 129 34.73 26.35 -19.53
C GLY A 129 35.55 27.15 -18.51
N ASP A 130 36.41 26.51 -17.70
CA ASP A 130 37.50 27.18 -16.96
C ASP A 130 38.88 26.69 -17.47
N PRO A 131 39.47 27.36 -18.48
CA PRO A 131 40.69 26.87 -19.12
C PRO A 131 41.92 26.85 -18.20
N LEU A 132 42.01 27.74 -17.21
CA LEU A 132 43.18 27.85 -16.32
C LEU A 132 43.24 26.71 -15.31
N ARG A 133 42.09 26.30 -14.77
CA ARG A 133 41.98 25.11 -13.92
C ARG A 133 42.31 23.85 -14.72
N LEU A 134 41.70 23.73 -15.90
CA LEU A 134 41.90 22.60 -16.80
C LEU A 134 43.36 22.47 -17.24
N GLU A 135 44.06 23.56 -17.60
CA GLU A 135 45.49 23.53 -17.95
C GLU A 135 46.34 22.93 -16.82
N ARG A 136 46.09 23.35 -15.57
CA ARG A 136 46.76 22.80 -14.38
C ARG A 136 46.43 21.32 -14.13
N CYS A 137 45.16 20.93 -14.28
CA CYS A 137 44.73 19.54 -14.16
C CYS A 137 45.46 18.66 -15.19
N LEU A 138 45.42 19.05 -16.46
CA LEU A 138 46.06 18.34 -17.56
C LEU A 138 47.58 18.24 -17.39
N ALA A 139 48.26 19.32 -16.99
CA ALA A 139 49.69 19.29 -16.71
C ALA A 139 50.05 18.24 -15.63
N SER A 140 49.23 18.13 -14.58
CA SER A 140 49.46 17.11 -13.53
C SER A 140 49.21 15.67 -14.01
N VAL A 141 48.16 15.46 -14.82
CA VAL A 141 47.83 14.13 -15.40
C VAL A 141 48.90 13.69 -16.39
N LEU A 142 49.41 14.59 -17.23
CA LEU A 142 50.44 14.30 -18.22
C LEU A 142 51.82 14.01 -17.61
N ALA A 143 52.03 14.40 -16.34
CA ALA A 143 53.22 14.16 -15.53
C ALA A 143 53.18 12.87 -14.68
N CYS A 144 52.11 12.07 -14.75
CA CYS A 144 52.04 10.79 -14.04
C CYS A 144 53.10 9.78 -14.51
N ASP A 145 53.56 8.91 -13.61
CA ASP A 145 54.61 7.90 -13.83
C ASP A 145 54.14 6.61 -14.54
N HIS A 146 53.18 6.74 -15.45
CA HIS A 146 52.54 5.63 -16.14
C HIS A 146 52.59 5.85 -17.66
N ASP A 147 53.15 4.90 -18.41
CA ASP A 147 53.48 5.12 -19.82
C ASP A 147 52.30 4.88 -20.79
N ASP A 148 51.27 4.12 -20.39
CA ASP A 148 50.18 3.65 -21.26
C ASP A 148 48.83 4.30 -20.92
N PHE A 149 48.66 5.58 -21.30
CA PHE A 149 47.39 6.27 -21.13
C PHE A 149 47.06 7.29 -22.23
N GLU A 150 45.77 7.57 -22.38
CA GLU A 150 45.23 8.71 -23.14
C GLU A 150 44.48 9.66 -22.19
N VAL A 151 44.35 10.93 -22.58
CA VAL A 151 43.56 11.94 -21.87
C VAL A 151 42.44 12.43 -22.78
N ILE A 152 41.20 12.41 -22.28
CA ILE A 152 39.98 12.72 -23.02
C ILE A 152 39.30 13.88 -22.30
N VAL A 153 39.47 15.08 -22.85
CA VAL A 153 38.80 16.29 -22.36
C VAL A 153 37.40 16.34 -22.96
N VAL A 154 36.38 16.32 -22.10
CA VAL A 154 34.98 16.40 -22.50
C VAL A 154 34.41 17.74 -22.08
N GLU A 155 34.17 18.61 -23.05
CA GLU A 155 33.53 19.91 -22.86
C GLU A 155 32.00 19.75 -22.85
N ASN A 156 31.36 20.16 -21.75
CA ASN A 156 29.90 20.07 -21.58
C ASN A 156 29.18 21.42 -21.77
N ARG A 157 29.92 22.45 -22.20
CA ARG A 157 29.42 23.73 -22.72
C ARG A 157 30.21 24.18 -23.96
N PRO A 158 30.16 23.42 -25.07
CA PRO A 158 30.94 23.72 -26.29
C PRO A 158 30.56 25.07 -26.94
N GLU A 159 29.48 25.71 -26.49
CA GLU A 159 29.15 27.10 -26.82
C GLU A 159 30.20 28.15 -26.40
N PHE A 160 31.17 27.82 -25.53
CA PHE A 160 32.28 28.72 -25.13
C PHE A 160 33.63 28.22 -25.69
N PRO A 161 34.34 28.98 -26.56
CA PRO A 161 35.50 28.48 -27.29
C PRO A 161 36.80 28.37 -26.47
N GLY A 162 36.86 28.94 -25.26
CA GLY A 162 38.09 29.09 -24.49
C GLY A 162 38.84 27.78 -24.21
N THR A 163 38.11 26.72 -23.86
CA THR A 163 38.68 25.36 -23.66
C THR A 163 39.41 24.86 -24.91
N ARG A 164 38.76 24.96 -26.07
CA ARG A 164 39.29 24.48 -27.35
C ARG A 164 40.51 25.29 -27.80
N GLN A 165 40.50 26.61 -27.59
CA GLN A 165 41.63 27.49 -27.87
C GLN A 165 42.84 27.15 -26.98
N MET A 166 42.64 27.01 -25.67
CA MET A 166 43.70 26.65 -24.73
C MET A 166 44.34 25.30 -25.09
N LEU A 167 43.54 24.26 -25.40
CA LEU A 167 44.07 22.95 -25.79
C LEU A 167 44.95 23.01 -27.04
N VAL A 168 44.55 23.82 -28.03
CA VAL A 168 45.33 24.02 -29.26
C VAL A 168 46.62 24.80 -28.98
N GLN A 169 46.59 25.80 -28.09
CA GLN A 169 47.76 26.62 -27.77
C GLN A 169 48.78 25.91 -26.87
N ARG A 170 48.32 25.05 -25.93
CA ARG A 170 49.16 24.48 -24.86
C ARG A 170 49.48 22.99 -25.03
N PHE A 171 48.60 22.22 -25.68
CA PHE A 171 48.66 20.76 -25.68
C PHE A 171 48.61 20.12 -27.08
N ALA A 172 48.65 20.89 -28.17
CA ALA A 172 48.52 20.36 -29.53
C ALA A 172 49.69 19.47 -30.01
N GLY A 173 50.82 19.48 -29.30
CA GLY A 173 51.93 18.55 -29.53
C GLY A 173 51.82 17.21 -28.77
N ASP A 174 50.94 17.09 -27.77
CA ASP A 174 50.82 15.86 -26.98
C ASP A 174 49.77 14.92 -27.57
N ALA A 175 50.23 13.87 -28.25
CA ALA A 175 49.38 12.88 -28.90
C ALA A 175 48.46 12.10 -27.96
N ARG A 176 48.67 12.17 -26.63
CA ARG A 176 47.78 11.57 -25.63
C ARG A 176 46.47 12.34 -25.46
N VAL A 177 46.43 13.64 -25.80
CA VAL A 177 45.29 14.53 -25.52
C VAL A 177 44.25 14.52 -26.66
N ARG A 178 43.00 14.23 -26.31
CA ARG A 178 41.84 14.17 -27.22
C ARG A 178 40.73 15.09 -26.71
N TYR A 179 40.00 15.73 -27.62
CA TYR A 179 38.91 16.65 -27.30
C TYR A 179 37.56 16.13 -27.81
N VAL A 180 36.54 16.21 -26.96
CA VAL A 180 35.16 15.74 -27.22
C VAL A 180 34.17 16.81 -26.77
N GLU A 181 33.16 17.08 -27.59
CA GLU A 181 32.04 17.96 -27.24
C GLU A 181 30.81 17.12 -26.84
N GLU A 182 30.22 17.39 -25.66
CA GLU A 182 28.95 16.81 -25.21
C GLU A 182 27.92 17.93 -24.99
N ARG A 183 26.95 18.02 -25.90
CA ARG A 183 25.90 19.04 -25.88
C ARG A 183 24.77 18.76 -24.88
N GLN A 184 24.61 17.52 -24.44
CA GLN A 184 23.67 17.19 -23.38
C GLN A 184 24.23 17.63 -22.03
N ARG A 185 23.73 18.78 -21.53
CA ARG A 185 24.14 19.35 -20.23
C ARG A 185 23.94 18.36 -19.07
N GLY A 186 25.00 18.15 -18.30
CA GLY A 186 25.05 17.30 -17.12
C GLY A 186 26.35 16.51 -17.02
N LEU A 187 27.00 16.54 -15.86
CA LEU A 187 28.28 15.88 -15.57
C LEU A 187 28.26 14.37 -15.91
N SER A 188 27.16 13.69 -15.60
CA SER A 188 26.95 12.29 -15.96
C SER A 188 26.91 12.04 -17.47
N SER A 189 26.45 13.00 -18.28
CA SER A 189 26.51 12.89 -19.75
C SER A 189 27.94 13.05 -20.23
N ALA A 190 28.67 14.05 -19.75
CA ALA A 190 30.07 14.27 -20.09
C ALA A 190 30.96 13.06 -19.74
N ARG A 191 30.82 12.50 -18.53
CA ARG A 191 31.53 11.27 -18.14
C ARG A 191 31.16 10.07 -19.02
N ASN A 192 29.89 9.93 -19.41
CA ASN A 192 29.45 8.86 -20.33
C ASN A 192 29.94 9.07 -21.78
N ALA A 193 30.01 10.30 -22.27
CA ALA A 193 30.53 10.63 -23.59
C ALA A 193 32.03 10.30 -23.69
N GLY A 194 32.82 10.67 -22.66
CA GLY A 194 34.21 10.25 -22.53
C GLY A 194 34.36 8.72 -22.48
N LEU A 195 33.52 8.03 -21.68
CA LEU A 195 33.54 6.57 -21.56
C LEU A 195 33.27 5.88 -22.90
N ALA A 196 32.33 6.41 -23.70
CA ALA A 196 31.98 5.85 -25.01
C ALA A 196 33.13 5.94 -26.04
N VAL A 197 34.06 6.89 -25.89
CA VAL A 197 35.21 7.07 -26.79
C VAL A 197 36.56 6.64 -26.19
N ALA A 198 36.57 6.16 -24.95
CA ALA A 198 37.71 5.55 -24.29
C ALA A 198 38.13 4.27 -25.03
N LYS A 199 39.44 4.05 -25.15
CA LYS A 199 40.00 2.91 -25.91
C LYS A 199 40.58 1.81 -25.04
N ASN A 200 40.98 2.16 -23.81
CA ASN A 200 41.84 1.38 -22.92
C ASN A 200 41.06 0.45 -21.97
N GLU A 201 41.75 -0.40 -21.20
CA GLU A 201 41.10 -1.37 -20.28
C GLU A 201 40.44 -0.67 -19.10
N LEU A 202 41.14 0.32 -18.53
CA LEU A 202 40.67 1.11 -17.41
C LEU A 202 40.28 2.52 -17.88
N VAL A 203 39.38 3.12 -17.12
CA VAL A 203 38.98 4.52 -17.27
C VAL A 203 39.13 5.22 -15.92
N ALA A 204 39.74 6.40 -15.92
CA ALA A 204 39.84 7.27 -14.73
C ALA A 204 38.95 8.49 -14.92
N PHE A 205 38.21 8.88 -13.88
CA PHE A 205 37.41 10.09 -13.84
C PHE A 205 38.03 11.06 -12.85
N VAL A 206 38.23 12.28 -13.33
CA VAL A 206 38.83 13.39 -12.60
C VAL A 206 38.13 14.69 -13.01
N ASP A 207 37.93 15.59 -12.05
CA ASP A 207 37.26 16.87 -12.30
C ASP A 207 38.30 17.91 -12.77
N ASP A 208 37.89 18.92 -13.55
CA ASP A 208 38.80 19.84 -14.25
C ASP A 208 39.57 20.82 -13.35
N ASP A 209 39.32 20.81 -12.04
CA ASP A 209 39.93 21.72 -11.06
C ASP A 209 40.89 21.08 -10.06
N VAL A 210 41.06 19.75 -10.09
CA VAL A 210 41.96 19.02 -9.19
C VAL A 210 43.34 18.78 -9.80
N VAL A 211 44.33 18.57 -8.94
CA VAL A 211 45.71 18.23 -9.31
C VAL A 211 46.01 16.80 -8.85
N VAL A 212 46.50 15.93 -9.74
CA VAL A 212 46.82 14.53 -9.41
C VAL A 212 48.27 14.39 -8.96
N ASP A 213 48.56 13.41 -8.09
CA ASP A 213 49.94 13.04 -7.75
C ASP A 213 50.65 12.30 -8.90
N ARG A 214 51.98 12.36 -8.93
CA ARG A 214 52.81 11.65 -9.92
C ARG A 214 52.51 10.15 -9.95
N GLY A 215 52.30 9.52 -8.80
CA GLY A 215 51.98 8.09 -8.69
C GLY A 215 50.50 7.74 -8.86
N TRP A 216 49.63 8.70 -9.22
CA TRP A 216 48.18 8.50 -9.22
C TRP A 216 47.72 7.35 -10.12
N LEU A 217 48.14 7.34 -11.39
CA LEU A 217 47.77 6.30 -12.36
C LEU A 217 48.38 4.93 -12.01
N SER A 218 49.69 4.87 -11.74
CA SER A 218 50.40 3.60 -11.50
C SER A 218 49.90 2.88 -10.25
N ARG A 219 49.68 3.62 -9.16
CA ARG A 219 49.19 3.06 -7.88
C ARG A 219 47.74 2.59 -8.00
N ALA A 220 46.89 3.32 -8.72
CA ALA A 220 45.52 2.91 -8.99
C ALA A 220 45.42 1.68 -9.90
N ALA A 221 46.18 1.65 -11.02
CA ALA A 221 46.21 0.52 -11.95
C ALA A 221 46.67 -0.78 -11.26
N ALA A 222 47.70 -0.71 -10.41
CA ALA A 222 48.20 -1.83 -9.62
C ALA A 222 47.24 -2.28 -8.49
N ALA A 223 46.24 -1.48 -8.13
CA ALA A 223 45.25 -1.88 -7.12
C ALA A 223 44.20 -2.86 -7.69
N PHE A 224 43.99 -2.89 -9.01
CA PHE A 224 43.15 -3.88 -9.68
C PHE A 224 43.76 -5.31 -9.63
N ASP A 225 45.09 -5.46 -9.58
CA ASP A 225 45.77 -6.77 -9.48
C ASP A 225 45.62 -7.47 -8.12
N ARG A 226 44.93 -6.85 -7.17
CA ARG A 226 44.74 -7.42 -5.83
C ARG A 226 43.68 -8.51 -5.78
N SER A 227 42.73 -8.51 -6.71
CA SER A 227 41.61 -9.46 -6.81
C SER A 227 40.82 -9.24 -8.10
N ASP A 228 40.58 -10.30 -8.88
CA ASP A 228 39.98 -10.22 -10.23
C ASP A 228 38.58 -9.58 -10.31
N ASP A 229 37.86 -9.56 -9.18
CA ASP A 229 36.52 -9.00 -9.03
C ASP A 229 36.50 -7.51 -8.66
N ILE A 230 37.67 -6.88 -8.49
CA ILE A 230 37.78 -5.43 -8.34
C ILE A 230 37.40 -4.78 -9.67
N ALA A 231 36.25 -4.12 -9.70
CA ALA A 231 35.79 -3.37 -10.88
C ALA A 231 36.00 -1.85 -10.75
N CYS A 232 36.32 -1.37 -9.55
CA CYS A 232 36.52 0.03 -9.26
C CYS A 232 37.66 0.25 -8.25
N VAL A 233 38.49 1.25 -8.50
CA VAL A 233 39.46 1.78 -7.54
C VAL A 233 39.11 3.24 -7.24
N THR A 234 39.23 3.64 -5.99
CA THR A 234 39.03 5.00 -5.51
C THR A 234 40.26 5.44 -4.73
N GLY A 235 40.56 6.74 -4.72
CA GLY A 235 41.82 7.24 -4.13
C GLY A 235 41.66 8.24 -2.98
N LEU A 236 42.79 8.64 -2.40
CA LEU A 236 42.84 9.68 -1.37
C LEU A 236 42.58 11.05 -2.00
N ILE A 237 41.78 11.87 -1.32
CA ILE A 237 41.50 13.26 -1.72
C ILE A 237 41.87 14.15 -0.54
N LEU A 238 42.67 15.19 -0.80
CA LEU A 238 43.19 16.15 0.17
C LEU A 238 42.94 17.59 -0.32
N PRO A 239 42.92 18.60 0.56
CA PRO A 239 42.80 19.99 0.15
C PRO A 239 44.02 20.41 -0.67
N LEU A 240 43.81 21.02 -1.84
CA LEU A 240 44.88 21.65 -2.62
C LEU A 240 45.45 22.89 -1.89
N GLU A 241 44.58 23.63 -1.22
CA GLU A 241 44.90 24.89 -0.53
C GLU A 241 43.99 25.06 0.69
N LEU A 242 44.48 25.76 1.72
CA LEU A 242 43.76 26.05 2.97
C LEU A 242 43.91 27.53 3.38
N GLU A 243 43.78 28.43 2.41
CA GLU A 243 43.88 29.89 2.61
C GLU A 243 42.79 30.45 3.54
N SER A 244 41.62 29.81 3.60
CA SER A 244 40.42 30.37 4.24
C SER A 244 39.73 29.43 5.22
N GLU A 245 38.97 30.02 6.16
CA GLU A 245 38.15 29.28 7.12
C GLU A 245 37.17 28.33 6.41
N SER A 246 36.60 28.72 5.26
CA SER A 246 35.66 27.89 4.50
C SER A 246 36.28 26.57 4.03
N GLN A 247 37.55 26.61 3.61
CA GLN A 247 38.28 25.44 3.12
C GLN A 247 38.64 24.49 4.26
N LEU A 248 39.02 25.07 5.40
CA LEU A 248 39.28 24.38 6.66
C LEU A 248 38.01 23.73 7.23
N LEU A 249 36.86 24.42 7.17
CA LEU A 249 35.56 23.85 7.56
C LEU A 249 35.15 22.67 6.67
N LEU A 250 35.44 22.71 5.36
CA LEU A 250 35.18 21.57 4.48
C LEU A 250 36.06 20.36 4.88
N GLU A 251 37.37 20.56 5.02
CA GLU A 251 38.29 19.48 5.36
C GLU A 251 37.98 18.88 6.74
N ARG A 252 37.89 19.72 7.78
CA ARG A 252 37.72 19.26 9.16
C ARG A 252 36.42 18.49 9.40
N PHE A 253 35.33 18.84 8.70
CA PHE A 253 33.99 18.32 9.00
C PHE A 253 33.34 17.51 7.88
N MET A 254 33.83 17.61 6.63
CA MET A 254 33.36 16.83 5.47
C MET A 254 34.51 16.20 4.66
N THR A 255 35.67 15.92 5.28
CA THR A 255 36.87 15.36 4.62
C THR A 255 36.55 14.33 3.52
N LEU A 256 37.10 14.58 2.34
CA LEU A 256 36.93 13.71 1.18
C LEU A 256 37.83 12.46 1.30
N GLY A 257 38.93 12.55 2.05
CA GLY A 257 39.82 11.43 2.34
C GLY A 257 39.17 10.31 3.16
N LYS A 258 39.47 9.05 2.81
CA LYS A 258 38.93 7.86 3.51
C LYS A 258 39.98 7.12 4.35
N GLY A 259 41.11 7.75 4.65
CA GLY A 259 42.20 7.18 5.44
C GLY A 259 43.49 6.96 4.66
N PHE A 260 44.55 6.54 5.36
CA PHE A 260 45.87 6.22 4.79
C PHE A 260 46.12 4.70 4.69
N ALA A 261 45.07 3.89 4.84
CA ALA A 261 45.13 2.44 4.80
C ALA A 261 44.38 1.91 3.57
N PRO A 262 45.01 1.09 2.70
CA PRO A 262 44.31 0.41 1.61
C PRO A 262 43.21 -0.50 2.12
N ARG A 263 42.06 -0.54 1.44
CA ARG A 263 40.90 -1.37 1.80
C ARG A 263 40.19 -1.90 0.56
N ILE A 264 39.50 -3.02 0.70
CA ILE A 264 38.63 -3.59 -0.34
C ILE A 264 37.23 -3.73 0.27
N PHE A 265 36.24 -3.15 -0.40
CA PHE A 265 34.84 -3.24 -0.05
C PHE A 265 34.17 -4.26 -0.96
N ARG A 266 33.67 -5.34 -0.38
CA ARG A 266 32.91 -6.43 -1.02
C ARG A 266 31.68 -6.78 -0.19
N LEU A 267 30.58 -7.17 -0.84
CA LEU A 267 29.37 -7.63 -0.15
C LEU A 267 29.22 -9.15 -0.29
N PRO A 268 28.85 -9.88 0.78
CA PRO A 268 28.36 -9.37 2.08
C PRO A 268 29.44 -9.09 3.14
N GLU A 269 30.72 -9.38 2.88
CA GLU A 269 31.79 -9.41 3.90
C GLU A 269 31.92 -8.08 4.66
N SER A 270 31.81 -6.96 3.94
CA SER A 270 31.94 -5.62 4.52
C SER A 270 30.81 -5.25 5.47
N TRP A 271 29.71 -6.01 5.55
CA TRP A 271 28.62 -5.73 6.51
C TRP A 271 29.03 -5.94 7.97
N GLN A 272 30.08 -6.71 8.25
CA GLN A 272 30.60 -6.87 9.61
C GLN A 272 31.18 -5.57 10.17
N GLU A 273 31.87 -4.78 9.33
CA GLU A 273 32.46 -3.49 9.71
C GLU A 273 31.54 -2.30 9.34
N PHE A 274 30.73 -2.42 8.28
CA PHE A 274 29.83 -1.40 7.76
C PHE A 274 28.42 -1.95 7.44
N PRO A 275 27.55 -2.15 8.46
CA PRO A 275 26.21 -2.74 8.29
C PRO A 275 25.26 -1.97 7.34
N LEU A 276 25.59 -0.72 6.99
CA LEU A 276 24.81 0.12 6.10
C LEU A 276 25.29 0.14 4.63
N LEU A 277 26.39 -0.53 4.28
CA LEU A 277 26.77 -0.68 2.87
C LEU A 277 25.68 -1.48 2.11
N PRO A 278 25.38 -1.13 0.85
CA PRO A 278 26.02 -0.10 0.03
C PRO A 278 25.44 1.32 0.23
N TYR A 279 24.42 1.49 1.08
CA TYR A 279 23.64 2.74 1.23
C TYR A 279 24.36 3.87 1.99
N THR A 280 25.58 3.64 2.46
CA THR A 280 26.56 4.65 2.86
C THR A 280 27.73 4.73 1.86
N PRO A 281 27.50 5.03 0.56
CA PRO A 281 28.52 4.89 -0.49
C PRO A 281 29.67 5.90 -0.35
N GLY A 282 29.46 7.07 0.28
CA GLY A 282 30.53 8.03 0.58
C GLY A 282 31.62 7.53 1.54
N LEU A 283 31.51 6.30 2.04
CA LEU A 283 32.59 5.58 2.74
C LEU A 283 33.66 5.04 1.79
N VAL A 284 33.31 4.68 0.54
CA VAL A 284 34.24 4.02 -0.38
C VAL A 284 35.11 5.01 -1.15
N GLY A 285 34.55 6.16 -1.58
CA GLY A 285 35.30 7.17 -2.35
C GLY A 285 34.45 8.36 -2.77
N SER A 286 34.86 9.04 -3.85
CA SER A 286 34.15 10.16 -4.48
C SER A 286 34.54 10.25 -5.97
N GLY A 287 33.60 10.70 -6.81
CA GLY A 287 33.74 10.77 -8.27
C GLY A 287 34.96 11.55 -8.80
N ALA A 288 35.52 12.47 -8.01
CA ALA A 288 36.72 13.24 -8.35
C ALA A 288 38.03 12.42 -8.35
N ASN A 289 38.00 11.18 -7.82
CA ASN A 289 39.15 10.27 -7.80
C ASN A 289 38.64 8.81 -7.93
N THR A 290 38.20 8.45 -9.14
CA THR A 290 37.54 7.17 -9.43
C THR A 290 38.10 6.51 -10.68
N PHE A 291 38.47 5.24 -10.59
CA PHE A 291 38.86 4.38 -11.69
C PHE A 291 37.87 3.24 -11.84
N LEU A 292 37.58 2.82 -13.07
CA LEU A 292 36.71 1.67 -13.38
C LEU A 292 37.33 0.81 -14.47
N ARG A 293 36.95 -0.47 -14.51
CA ARG A 293 37.12 -1.29 -15.72
C ARG A 293 36.07 -0.88 -16.75
N VAL A 294 36.48 -0.64 -18.00
CA VAL A 294 35.59 -0.13 -19.06
C VAL A 294 34.48 -1.13 -19.39
N ASP A 295 34.77 -2.42 -19.41
CA ASP A 295 33.80 -3.48 -19.66
C ASP A 295 32.69 -3.54 -18.61
N VAL A 296 33.02 -3.36 -17.33
CA VAL A 296 32.04 -3.30 -16.23
C VAL A 296 31.25 -1.99 -16.28
N ALA A 297 31.89 -0.86 -16.57
CA ALA A 297 31.22 0.43 -16.72
C ALA A 297 30.19 0.41 -17.88
N GLU A 298 30.53 -0.22 -19.00
CA GLU A 298 29.63 -0.46 -20.14
C GLU A 298 28.46 -1.39 -19.76
N GLN A 299 28.72 -2.51 -19.08
CA GLN A 299 27.69 -3.44 -18.60
C GLN A 299 26.69 -2.76 -17.63
N LEU A 300 27.18 -1.87 -16.78
CA LEU A 300 26.36 -1.07 -15.85
C LEU A 300 25.62 0.10 -16.52
N GLY A 301 25.91 0.39 -17.79
CA GLY A 301 25.33 1.52 -18.54
C GLY A 301 25.84 2.90 -18.11
N GLY A 302 27.06 2.97 -17.56
CA GLY A 302 27.72 4.22 -17.15
C GLY A 302 27.09 4.91 -15.93
N PHE A 303 27.21 6.24 -15.88
CA PHE A 303 26.58 7.11 -14.88
C PHE A 303 25.11 7.39 -15.24
N ASP A 304 24.22 7.49 -14.24
CA ASP A 304 22.82 7.81 -14.52
C ASP A 304 22.62 9.31 -14.73
N VAL A 305 22.29 9.69 -15.97
CA VAL A 305 22.00 11.07 -16.39
C VAL A 305 20.81 11.75 -15.69
N THR A 306 20.09 11.10 -14.77
CA THR A 306 19.17 11.78 -13.84
C THR A 306 19.83 12.31 -12.57
N LEU A 307 21.10 11.97 -12.33
CA LEU A 307 21.90 12.43 -11.20
C LEU A 307 23.07 13.30 -11.70
N GLY A 308 23.74 13.96 -10.77
CA GLY A 308 24.94 14.74 -11.05
C GLY A 308 24.74 16.22 -11.30
N THR A 309 25.86 16.95 -11.23
CA THR A 309 25.95 18.39 -11.46
C THR A 309 25.40 18.75 -12.84
N GLY A 310 24.64 19.85 -12.94
CA GLY A 310 23.91 20.26 -14.14
C GLY A 310 22.46 19.74 -14.20
N THR A 311 22.12 18.72 -13.42
CA THR A 311 20.72 18.27 -13.22
C THR A 311 20.10 18.89 -11.96
N PRO A 312 18.76 18.87 -11.78
CA PRO A 312 18.13 19.26 -10.52
C PRO A 312 18.65 18.50 -9.30
N ALA A 313 19.10 17.25 -9.46
CA ALA A 313 19.64 16.41 -8.39
C ALA A 313 20.98 16.91 -7.82
N CYS A 314 21.68 17.82 -8.53
CA CYS A 314 22.90 18.50 -8.08
C CYS A 314 24.13 17.63 -7.75
N GLY A 315 24.06 16.30 -7.85
CA GLY A 315 25.15 15.36 -7.50
C GLY A 315 24.65 13.91 -7.37
N GLY A 316 25.46 13.04 -6.79
CA GLY A 316 25.10 11.69 -6.35
C GLY A 316 25.23 10.57 -7.40
N GLU A 317 25.72 10.89 -8.58
CA GLU A 317 25.96 9.98 -9.71
C GLU A 317 27.06 8.94 -9.43
N ASP A 318 28.10 9.34 -8.71
CA ASP A 318 29.18 8.50 -8.21
C ASP A 318 28.67 7.55 -7.10
N LEU A 319 27.90 8.10 -6.15
CA LEU A 319 27.27 7.34 -5.08
C LEU A 319 26.34 6.24 -5.61
N ASP A 320 25.59 6.51 -6.68
CA ASP A 320 24.76 5.52 -7.36
C ASP A 320 25.56 4.46 -8.09
N LEU A 321 26.66 4.85 -8.75
CA LEU A 321 27.57 3.92 -9.41
C LEU A 321 28.18 2.93 -8.40
N TYR A 322 28.69 3.41 -7.26
CA TYR A 322 29.22 2.55 -6.19
C TYR A 322 28.16 1.59 -5.63
N ILE A 323 26.92 2.07 -5.46
CA ILE A 323 25.81 1.20 -5.05
C ILE A 323 25.55 0.11 -6.09
N ARG A 324 25.59 0.42 -7.40
CA ARG A 324 25.39 -0.58 -8.46
C ARG A 324 26.53 -1.60 -8.50
N LEU A 325 27.78 -1.17 -8.49
CA LEU A 325 28.98 -2.04 -8.49
C LEU A 325 28.92 -3.09 -7.37
N LEU A 326 28.76 -2.63 -6.11
CA LEU A 326 28.70 -3.52 -4.94
C LEU A 326 27.50 -4.49 -4.96
N ARG A 327 26.44 -4.16 -5.71
CA ARG A 327 25.21 -4.96 -5.80
C ARG A 327 25.22 -5.99 -6.93
N GLU A 328 25.94 -5.73 -8.01
CA GLU A 328 26.23 -6.74 -9.04
C GLU A 328 27.36 -7.71 -8.61
N GLY A 329 27.91 -7.54 -7.41
CA GLY A 329 28.89 -8.44 -6.80
C GLY A 329 30.35 -8.05 -7.03
N HIS A 330 30.62 -6.89 -7.61
CA HIS A 330 31.98 -6.38 -7.79
C HIS A 330 32.55 -5.78 -6.50
N ALA A 331 33.86 -5.89 -6.32
CA ALA A 331 34.58 -5.22 -5.27
C ALA A 331 35.00 -3.79 -5.67
N ILE A 332 35.09 -2.90 -4.68
CA ILE A 332 35.65 -1.55 -4.80
C ILE A 332 36.88 -1.46 -3.91
N ALA A 333 38.04 -1.17 -4.46
CA ALA A 333 39.26 -0.94 -3.68
C ALA A 333 39.48 0.55 -3.41
N TYR A 334 39.82 0.89 -2.18
CA TYR A 334 40.34 2.21 -1.81
C TYR A 334 41.86 2.12 -1.76
N GLU A 335 42.54 2.87 -2.63
CA GLU A 335 43.99 2.97 -2.71
C GLU A 335 44.45 4.36 -2.28
N PRO A 336 44.92 4.54 -1.03
CA PRO A 336 45.31 5.85 -0.53
C PRO A 336 46.51 6.45 -1.28
N GLY A 337 47.35 5.64 -1.93
CA GLY A 337 48.45 6.13 -2.77
C GLY A 337 48.01 6.80 -4.07
N ALA A 338 46.77 6.58 -4.55
CA ALA A 338 46.23 7.34 -5.66
C ALA A 338 45.73 8.70 -5.13
N ILE A 339 46.63 9.68 -5.02
CA ILE A 339 46.35 10.97 -4.37
C ILE A 339 45.81 12.00 -5.38
N VAL A 340 44.79 12.75 -4.95
CA VAL A 340 44.23 13.92 -5.64
C VAL A 340 44.17 15.11 -4.68
N TRP A 341 44.63 16.27 -5.15
CA TRP A 341 44.57 17.55 -4.46
C TRP A 341 43.39 18.38 -5.01
N HIS A 342 42.35 18.54 -4.20
CA HIS A 342 41.07 19.13 -4.60
C HIS A 342 40.94 20.57 -4.08
N PRO A 343 40.57 21.55 -4.90
CA PRO A 343 40.33 22.92 -4.43
C PRO A 343 39.07 22.96 -3.57
N HIS A 344 39.18 23.40 -2.33
CA HIS A 344 38.01 23.60 -1.47
C HIS A 344 37.42 25.01 -1.71
N PRO A 345 36.11 25.25 -1.48
CA PRO A 345 35.52 26.57 -1.68
C PRO A 345 36.07 27.58 -0.68
N SER A 346 36.65 28.67 -1.16
CA SER A 346 37.23 29.74 -0.34
C SER A 346 36.18 30.60 0.37
N GLU A 347 35.05 30.85 -0.30
CA GLU A 347 34.00 31.70 0.25
C GLU A 347 32.93 30.94 1.07
N PRO A 348 32.42 31.53 2.17
CA PRO A 348 31.33 30.96 2.94
C PRO A 348 30.03 30.75 2.12
N ARG A 349 29.80 31.56 1.08
CA ARG A 349 28.66 31.40 0.15
C ARG A 349 28.81 30.15 -0.70
N GLN A 350 30.00 29.91 -1.25
CA GLN A 350 30.31 28.74 -2.06
C GLN A 350 30.25 27.45 -1.22
N LEU A 351 30.84 27.46 -0.02
CA LEU A 351 30.75 26.34 0.95
C LEU A 351 29.30 25.98 1.27
N ARG A 352 28.46 26.96 1.64
CA ARG A 352 27.02 26.74 1.93
C ARG A 352 26.29 26.10 0.74
N ARG A 353 26.61 26.53 -0.49
CA ARG A 353 26.04 25.99 -1.73
C ARG A 353 26.48 24.54 -1.98
N GLN A 354 27.76 24.21 -1.76
CA GLN A 354 28.28 22.85 -1.94
C GLN A 354 27.70 21.88 -0.90
N VAL A 355 27.70 22.25 0.39
CA VAL A 355 27.11 21.45 1.49
C VAL A 355 25.63 21.15 1.23
N TYR A 356 24.85 22.15 0.78
CA TYR A 356 23.46 21.96 0.40
C TYR A 356 23.33 20.97 -0.78
N ARG A 357 24.13 21.13 -1.84
CA ARG A 357 24.12 20.26 -3.03
C ARG A 357 24.50 18.81 -2.71
N TYR A 358 25.48 18.57 -1.84
CA TYR A 358 25.81 17.22 -1.35
C TYR A 358 24.62 16.58 -0.63
N GLY A 359 23.88 17.36 0.17
CA GLY A 359 22.60 16.95 0.73
C GLY A 359 21.60 16.53 -0.35
N VAL A 360 21.35 17.39 -1.35
CA VAL A 360 20.40 17.10 -2.46
C VAL A 360 20.80 15.85 -3.23
N GLY A 361 22.09 15.71 -3.60
CA GLY A 361 22.61 14.55 -4.33
C GLY A 361 22.44 13.25 -3.55
N LEU A 362 22.79 13.22 -2.26
CA LEU A 362 22.57 12.05 -1.41
C LEU A 362 21.07 11.70 -1.29
N GLY A 363 20.22 12.69 -1.05
CA GLY A 363 18.77 12.50 -1.00
C GLY A 363 18.18 11.98 -2.33
N ALA A 364 18.70 12.47 -3.45
CA ALA A 364 18.32 12.02 -4.79
C ALA A 364 18.75 10.57 -5.07
N THR A 365 19.99 10.19 -4.74
CA THR A 365 20.50 8.82 -4.91
C THR A 365 19.75 7.81 -4.05
N LEU A 366 19.47 8.13 -2.78
CA LEU A 366 18.66 7.24 -1.93
C LEU A 366 17.20 7.16 -2.43
N THR A 367 16.66 8.25 -2.97
CA THR A 367 15.34 8.22 -3.63
C THR A 367 15.36 7.35 -4.88
N LYS A 368 16.43 7.39 -5.70
CA LYS A 368 16.61 6.47 -6.82
C LYS A 368 16.61 5.00 -6.34
N GLN A 369 17.30 4.66 -5.25
CA GLN A 369 17.28 3.30 -4.72
C GLN A 369 15.87 2.87 -4.27
N LEU A 370 15.06 3.78 -3.73
CA LEU A 370 13.66 3.53 -3.38
C LEU A 370 12.73 3.40 -4.61
N VAL A 371 12.91 4.23 -5.63
CA VAL A 371 12.00 4.38 -6.77
C VAL A 371 12.37 3.48 -7.95
N ALA A 372 13.65 3.28 -8.22
CA ALA A 372 14.17 2.57 -9.39
C ALA A 372 15.20 1.46 -9.06
N GLY A 373 15.64 1.34 -7.80
CA GLY A 373 16.60 0.31 -7.38
C GLY A 373 16.02 -1.12 -7.48
N PRO A 374 16.84 -2.13 -7.85
CA PRO A 374 16.37 -3.50 -8.09
C PRO A 374 16.04 -4.30 -6.83
N ASP A 375 16.55 -3.91 -5.65
CA ASP A 375 16.12 -4.44 -4.35
C ASP A 375 15.77 -3.31 -3.39
N ARG A 376 14.51 -2.88 -3.48
CA ARG A 376 13.93 -1.88 -2.58
C ARG A 376 13.71 -2.44 -1.16
N ARG A 377 13.65 -3.77 -0.97
CA ARG A 377 13.40 -4.40 0.34
C ARG A 377 14.64 -4.31 1.21
N GLN A 378 15.81 -4.60 0.65
CA GLN A 378 17.09 -4.42 1.34
C GLN A 378 17.32 -2.95 1.72
N PHE A 379 17.04 -2.01 0.81
CA PHE A 379 17.09 -0.58 1.11
C PHE A 379 16.15 -0.21 2.27
N LEU A 380 14.88 -0.60 2.21
CA LEU A 380 13.89 -0.29 3.25
C LEU A 380 14.24 -0.91 4.62
N ARG A 381 14.89 -2.08 4.65
CA ARG A 381 15.44 -2.69 5.89
C ARG A 381 16.60 -1.88 6.47
N ALA A 382 17.42 -1.25 5.63
CA ALA A 382 18.51 -0.38 6.07
C ALA A 382 18.03 1.00 6.55
N VAL A 383 16.83 1.47 6.17
CA VAL A 383 16.34 2.82 6.54
C VAL A 383 16.31 3.09 8.06
N PRO A 384 15.77 2.22 8.94
CA PRO A 384 15.78 2.47 10.39
C PRO A 384 17.20 2.60 10.96
N ALA A 385 18.11 1.71 10.56
CA ALA A 385 19.51 1.75 10.96
C ALA A 385 20.25 2.98 10.39
N GLY A 386 19.90 3.41 9.17
CA GLY A 386 20.40 4.64 8.56
C GLY A 386 19.93 5.91 9.28
N ILE A 387 18.68 5.94 9.76
CA ILE A 387 18.16 7.05 10.59
C ILE A 387 18.86 7.07 11.96
N ALA A 388 19.07 5.90 12.57
CA ALA A 388 19.83 5.79 13.82
C ALA A 388 21.27 6.31 13.63
N TYR A 389 21.99 5.81 12.63
CA TYR A 389 23.35 6.27 12.27
C TYR A 389 23.41 7.77 11.97
N ALA A 390 22.42 8.34 11.26
CA ALA A 390 22.39 9.78 10.98
C ALA A 390 22.12 10.66 12.21
N ARG A 391 21.52 10.10 13.27
CA ARG A 391 21.24 10.79 14.55
C ARG A 391 22.32 10.59 15.60
N ASP A 392 22.94 9.41 15.62
CA ASP A 392 24.00 9.05 16.56
C ASP A 392 25.17 10.05 16.49
N PRO A 393 25.48 10.78 17.58
CA PRO A 393 26.63 11.69 17.63
C PRO A 393 27.97 10.99 17.47
N ALA A 394 28.09 9.71 17.86
CA ALA A 394 29.31 8.92 17.77
C ALA A 394 29.50 8.24 16.39
N SER A 395 28.51 8.31 15.51
CA SER A 395 28.61 7.78 14.14
C SER A 395 29.78 8.41 13.37
N ARG A 396 30.38 7.65 12.44
CA ARG A 396 31.44 8.19 11.56
C ARG A 396 31.00 9.45 10.78
N LYS A 397 29.70 9.67 10.57
CA LYS A 397 29.19 10.95 10.07
C LYS A 397 29.39 12.07 11.11
N ASN A 398 28.81 11.93 12.29
CA ASN A 398 28.66 13.02 13.27
C ASN A 398 29.84 13.22 14.24
N ALA A 399 30.70 12.22 14.46
CA ALA A 399 31.70 12.13 15.54
C ALA A 399 32.78 13.23 15.61
N GLY A 400 32.79 14.17 14.66
CA GLY A 400 33.67 15.35 14.67
C GLY A 400 32.93 16.68 14.72
N THR A 401 31.60 16.71 14.87
CA THR A 401 30.79 17.93 14.63
C THR A 401 30.39 18.70 15.90
N SER A 402 30.93 18.34 17.07
CA SER A 402 30.28 18.60 18.38
C SER A 402 30.76 19.81 19.20
N ALA A 403 31.64 20.66 18.68
CA ALA A 403 31.94 21.97 19.33
C ALA A 403 31.93 23.14 18.32
N GLY A 404 32.86 23.16 17.35
CA GLY A 404 33.04 24.31 16.45
C GLY A 404 32.26 24.30 15.13
N TYR A 405 31.58 23.22 14.73
CA TYR A 405 30.98 23.15 13.38
C TYR A 405 29.67 23.97 13.27
N PRO A 406 29.57 24.96 12.34
CA PRO A 406 28.40 25.81 12.23
C PRO A 406 27.09 25.03 12.07
N ARG A 407 26.15 25.21 13.01
CA ARG A 407 24.84 24.54 13.01
C ARG A 407 24.09 24.72 11.69
N ARG A 408 24.27 25.89 11.04
CA ARG A 408 23.69 26.23 9.73
C ARG A 408 24.14 25.30 8.59
N LEU A 409 25.38 24.80 8.60
CA LEU A 409 25.86 23.89 7.55
C LEU A 409 25.23 22.49 7.69
N ARG A 410 25.14 21.94 8.91
CA ARG A 410 24.37 20.71 9.19
C ARG A 410 22.91 20.83 8.80
N TRP A 411 22.30 21.99 9.04
CA TRP A 411 20.93 22.25 8.65
C TRP A 411 20.79 22.29 7.12
N LEU A 412 21.66 23.00 6.40
CA LEU A 412 21.66 23.05 4.94
C LEU A 412 21.84 21.67 4.29
N GLU A 413 22.75 20.82 4.80
CA GLU A 413 22.92 19.45 4.31
C GLU A 413 21.62 18.63 4.46
N ARG A 414 20.97 18.72 5.63
CA ARG A 414 19.70 18.02 5.92
C ARG A 414 18.54 18.55 5.07
N VAL A 415 18.43 19.86 4.89
CA VAL A 415 17.42 20.48 4.01
C VAL A 415 17.66 20.05 2.56
N GLY A 416 18.91 20.02 2.10
CA GLY A 416 19.26 19.45 0.81
C GLY A 416 18.76 18.01 0.67
N MET A 417 19.05 17.16 1.67
CA MET A 417 18.61 15.76 1.67
C MET A 417 17.08 15.59 1.63
N LEU A 418 16.31 16.52 2.21
CA LEU A 418 14.85 16.56 2.11
C LEU A 418 14.34 17.07 0.76
N VAL A 419 15.10 17.91 0.05
CA VAL A 419 14.81 18.36 -1.32
C VAL A 419 15.19 17.30 -2.36
N GLY A 420 16.20 16.47 -2.09
CA GLY A 420 16.70 15.40 -2.94
C GLY A 420 15.63 14.52 -3.63
N PRO A 421 14.56 14.06 -2.94
CA PRO A 421 13.47 13.32 -3.57
C PRO A 421 12.74 14.10 -4.67
N ALA A 422 12.39 15.37 -4.41
CA ALA A 422 11.72 16.23 -5.39
C ALA A 422 12.68 16.58 -6.54
N ALA A 423 13.96 16.79 -6.23
CA ALA A 423 15.01 17.03 -7.21
C ALA A 423 15.23 15.82 -8.14
N TYR A 424 15.28 14.60 -7.61
CA TYR A 424 15.36 13.37 -8.41
C TYR A 424 14.13 13.20 -9.30
N ILE A 425 12.92 13.41 -8.77
CA ILE A 425 11.68 13.34 -9.55
C ILE A 425 11.69 14.40 -10.66
N GLY A 426 12.04 15.65 -10.35
CA GLY A 426 12.17 16.73 -11.33
C GLY A 426 13.20 16.41 -12.43
N SER A 427 14.33 15.80 -12.07
CA SER A 427 15.34 15.34 -13.02
C SER A 427 14.83 14.19 -13.91
N ALA A 428 14.14 13.20 -13.31
CA ALA A 428 13.54 12.08 -14.03
C ALA A 428 12.40 12.49 -14.97
N LEU A 429 11.64 13.55 -14.62
CA LEU A 429 10.58 14.14 -15.45
C LEU A 429 11.12 15.06 -16.55
N ARG A 430 12.25 15.75 -16.31
CA ARG A 430 12.93 16.59 -17.30
C ARG A 430 13.72 15.80 -18.35
N ARG A 431 13.75 14.46 -18.28
CA ARG A 431 14.28 13.63 -19.37
C ARG A 431 13.52 13.98 -20.66
N PRO A 432 14.20 14.41 -21.74
CA PRO A 432 13.62 14.37 -23.07
C PRO A 432 13.11 12.96 -23.34
N GLY A 433 11.94 12.85 -23.98
CA GLY A 433 11.19 11.61 -24.06
C GLY A 433 12.04 10.44 -24.55
N ARG A 434 12.18 9.41 -23.71
CA ARG A 434 12.89 8.17 -24.06
C ARG A 434 12.06 7.35 -25.07
N GLY A 435 12.13 7.72 -26.35
CA GLY A 435 12.43 6.69 -27.34
C GLY A 435 13.67 5.93 -26.84
N ARG A 436 13.70 4.59 -26.95
CA ARG A 436 14.66 3.72 -26.21
C ARG A 436 16.13 4.11 -26.39
N ALA A 437 16.61 5.07 -25.61
CA ALA A 437 18.02 5.25 -25.30
C ALA A 437 18.42 4.14 -24.32
N ARG A 438 18.47 2.91 -24.85
CA ARG A 438 19.49 1.97 -24.41
C ARG A 438 20.82 2.66 -24.61
N VAL A 439 21.72 2.51 -23.66
CA VAL A 439 23.14 2.50 -24.00
C VAL A 439 23.39 1.13 -24.64
N ASP A 440 22.94 0.96 -25.89
CA ASP A 440 23.60 0.01 -26.78
C ASP A 440 24.88 0.74 -27.15
N ALA A 441 26.02 0.24 -26.66
CA ALA A 441 27.33 0.76 -27.06
C ALA A 441 27.41 0.84 -28.58
N PRO A 442 28.09 1.84 -29.17
CA PRO A 442 28.26 1.90 -30.61
C PRO A 442 28.82 0.56 -31.09
N ALA A 443 28.23 0.00 -32.15
CA ALA A 443 28.66 -1.29 -32.68
C ALA A 443 30.10 -1.15 -33.19
N ARG A 444 31.06 -1.48 -32.33
CA ARG A 444 32.51 -1.47 -32.60
C ARG A 444 32.79 -2.45 -33.74
N ARG A 445 32.75 -1.99 -34.98
CA ARG A 445 33.33 -2.72 -36.12
C ARG A 445 34.84 -2.67 -35.95
N GLN A 446 35.42 -3.80 -35.55
CA GLN A 446 36.78 -4.12 -35.97
C GLN A 446 36.76 -4.34 -37.48
N THR A 447 37.64 -3.67 -38.20
CA THR A 447 38.02 -4.09 -39.55
C THR A 447 38.72 -5.45 -39.49
N ALA A 448 38.89 -6.14 -40.62
CA ALA A 448 39.64 -7.39 -40.67
C ALA A 448 41.10 -7.26 -40.16
N ASP A 449 41.65 -6.04 -40.20
CA ASP A 449 42.96 -5.64 -39.66
C ASP A 449 42.91 -5.07 -38.21
N GLY A 450 41.86 -5.38 -37.44
CA GLY A 450 41.74 -5.05 -36.01
C GLY A 450 41.52 -3.57 -35.64
N ARG A 451 41.69 -2.62 -36.57
CA ARG A 451 41.49 -1.18 -36.33
C ARG A 451 40.00 -0.82 -36.16
N ARG A 452 39.74 0.17 -35.29
CA ARG A 452 38.41 0.63 -34.88
C ARG A 452 38.03 1.92 -35.63
N GLU A 453 37.00 1.89 -36.47
CA GLU A 453 36.47 3.11 -37.10
C GLU A 453 35.32 3.72 -36.29
N LEU A 454 35.58 4.92 -35.74
CA LEU A 454 34.58 5.96 -35.53
C LEU A 454 34.61 6.88 -36.75
N TYR A 455 33.51 7.58 -37.07
CA TYR A 455 33.51 8.66 -38.06
C TYR A 455 34.32 9.86 -37.54
N LEU A 456 35.65 9.72 -37.58
CA LEU A 456 36.63 10.73 -37.22
C LEU A 456 36.74 11.73 -38.37
N ARG A 457 35.90 12.77 -38.36
CA ARG A 457 36.20 13.95 -39.17
C ARG A 457 37.40 14.66 -38.55
N ARG A 458 38.61 14.28 -38.96
CA ARG A 458 39.87 14.91 -38.55
C ARG A 458 39.87 16.37 -39.02
N LEU A 459 39.36 17.27 -38.18
CA LEU A 459 39.48 18.71 -38.38
C LEU A 459 40.92 19.12 -38.08
N THR A 460 41.77 19.02 -39.10
CA THR A 460 43.13 19.58 -39.09
C THR A 460 43.01 21.11 -39.02
N LEU A 461 43.08 21.67 -37.81
CA LEU A 461 43.44 23.09 -37.65
C LEU A 461 44.86 23.25 -38.21
N SER A 462 45.03 24.18 -39.15
CA SER A 462 46.14 24.11 -40.11
C SER A 462 47.50 24.43 -39.49
N ARG A 463 48.48 23.59 -39.84
CA ARG A 463 49.93 23.72 -39.61
C ARG A 463 50.37 23.66 -38.14
N ASP A 464 50.90 22.47 -37.83
CA ASP A 464 51.92 22.18 -36.81
C ASP A 464 51.49 21.93 -35.36
N GLY A 465 50.18 21.71 -35.11
CA GLY A 465 49.70 21.13 -33.84
C GLY A 465 48.35 20.40 -33.98
N ALA A 466 48.28 19.11 -33.66
CA ALA A 466 47.16 18.24 -34.02
C ALA A 466 46.39 17.66 -32.81
N VAL A 467 45.60 18.50 -32.12
CA VAL A 467 44.57 18.02 -31.17
C VAL A 467 43.49 17.23 -31.94
N GLN A 468 43.25 15.96 -31.58
CA GLN A 468 42.16 15.18 -32.16
C GLN A 468 40.80 15.62 -31.59
N VAL A 469 40.06 16.43 -32.35
CA VAL A 469 38.65 16.76 -32.12
C VAL A 469 37.77 15.60 -32.62
N VAL A 470 36.86 15.11 -31.76
CA VAL A 470 35.90 14.05 -32.10
C VAL A 470 34.46 14.58 -32.01
N GLU A 471 33.80 14.72 -33.16
CA GLU A 471 32.40 15.16 -33.26
C GLU A 471 31.44 13.95 -33.22
N ILE A 472 30.48 13.94 -32.29
CA ILE A 472 29.52 12.84 -32.11
C ILE A 472 28.19 13.20 -32.79
N ALA A 473 27.87 12.54 -33.90
CA ALA A 473 26.64 12.78 -34.65
C ALA A 473 25.41 12.06 -34.03
N PRO A 474 24.20 12.67 -34.07
CA PRO A 474 22.97 12.05 -33.56
C PRO A 474 22.43 10.96 -34.49
N ALA A 475 22.28 9.74 -33.99
CA ALA A 475 21.91 8.56 -34.80
C ALA A 475 20.41 8.43 -35.09
N ARG A 476 20.06 8.11 -36.35
CA ARG A 476 18.72 7.59 -36.73
C ARG A 476 18.64 6.08 -36.45
N VAL A 477 17.48 5.62 -35.99
CA VAL A 477 17.25 4.24 -35.53
C VAL A 477 16.77 3.33 -36.68
N ALA A 478 17.50 2.24 -36.93
CA ALA A 478 17.05 1.12 -37.77
C ALA A 478 16.92 -0.17 -36.94
N THR A 479 15.90 -0.98 -37.23
CA THR A 479 15.54 -2.19 -36.47
C THR A 479 16.10 -3.49 -37.07
N PRO A 480 16.88 -4.31 -36.34
CA PRO A 480 17.29 -5.64 -36.81
C PRO A 480 16.61 -6.82 -36.09
N ARG A 481 16.47 -7.93 -36.83
CA ARG A 481 15.94 -9.24 -36.39
C ARG A 481 16.93 -9.99 -35.45
N ARG A 482 16.42 -10.99 -34.70
CA ARG A 482 17.22 -11.88 -33.83
C ARG A 482 17.62 -13.21 -34.50
N PRO A 483 18.90 -13.61 -34.44
CA PRO A 483 19.36 -15.00 -34.53
C PRO A 483 19.52 -15.65 -33.11
N PRO A 484 19.81 -16.97 -33.00
CA PRO A 484 19.47 -17.77 -31.82
C PRO A 484 20.57 -17.90 -30.75
N ALA A 485 20.15 -18.20 -29.50
CA ALA A 485 21.02 -18.34 -28.34
C ALA A 485 21.45 -19.80 -28.05
N ARG A 486 22.75 -20.03 -27.81
CA ARG A 486 23.24 -21.25 -27.14
C ARG A 486 23.03 -21.15 -25.63
N ARG A 487 22.65 -22.27 -24.99
CA ARG A 487 22.29 -22.36 -23.56
C ARG A 487 23.47 -22.85 -22.71
N ARG A 488 23.72 -22.21 -21.57
CA ARG A 488 24.06 -22.91 -20.31
C ARG A 488 23.09 -22.45 -19.21
N ARG A 489 22.78 -23.35 -18.27
CA ARG A 489 21.55 -23.31 -17.47
C ARG A 489 21.63 -22.29 -16.33
N ALA A 490 21.01 -21.13 -16.52
CA ALA A 490 20.40 -20.41 -15.41
C ALA A 490 19.24 -21.26 -14.84
N GLY A 491 19.11 -21.32 -13.51
CA GLY A 491 17.82 -21.64 -12.88
C GLY A 491 16.76 -20.67 -13.39
N PRO A 492 15.52 -21.10 -13.65
CA PRO A 492 14.55 -20.26 -14.34
C PRO A 492 14.19 -19.05 -13.47
N ALA A 493 14.39 -17.83 -14.01
CA ALA A 493 13.65 -16.66 -13.55
C ALA A 493 12.15 -17.03 -13.47
N PRO A 494 11.40 -16.56 -12.44
CA PRO A 494 10.02 -16.96 -12.23
C PRO A 494 9.20 -16.60 -13.47
N ARG A 495 8.88 -17.62 -14.27
CA ARG A 495 8.04 -17.46 -15.46
C ARG A 495 6.69 -16.97 -14.98
N ARG A 496 6.24 -15.81 -15.48
CA ARG A 496 4.82 -15.41 -15.39
C ARG A 496 3.98 -16.63 -15.78
N GLU A 497 3.17 -17.11 -14.84
CA GLU A 497 2.19 -18.14 -15.15
C GLU A 497 1.08 -17.46 -15.95
N PRO A 498 0.77 -17.95 -17.17
CA PRO A 498 -0.36 -17.44 -17.93
C PRO A 498 -1.62 -17.73 -17.12
N SER A 499 -2.35 -16.69 -16.77
CA SER A 499 -3.48 -16.79 -15.86
C SER A 499 -4.78 -16.80 -16.66
N VAL A 500 -5.61 -17.81 -16.44
CA VAL A 500 -6.88 -17.98 -17.17
C VAL A 500 -7.96 -17.00 -16.70
N GLU A 501 -7.69 -16.24 -15.65
CA GLU A 501 -8.67 -15.44 -14.91
C GLU A 501 -9.33 -14.37 -15.76
N ARG A 502 -8.58 -13.69 -16.65
CA ARG A 502 -9.15 -12.67 -17.55
C ARG A 502 -10.13 -13.25 -18.55
N ALA A 503 -9.77 -14.40 -19.14
CA ALA A 503 -10.63 -15.14 -20.03
C ALA A 503 -11.86 -15.66 -19.27
N ALA A 504 -11.67 -16.26 -18.09
CA ALA A 504 -12.75 -16.76 -17.25
C ALA A 504 -13.74 -15.67 -16.84
N LEU A 505 -13.26 -14.50 -16.38
CA LEU A 505 -14.12 -13.36 -16.03
C LEU A 505 -14.88 -12.82 -17.26
N THR A 506 -14.23 -12.76 -18.44
CA THR A 506 -14.92 -12.35 -19.68
C THR A 506 -15.95 -13.38 -20.14
N TYR A 507 -15.66 -14.69 -20.01
CA TYR A 507 -16.66 -15.73 -20.28
C TYR A 507 -17.81 -15.70 -19.28
N LEU A 508 -17.55 -15.44 -17.99
CA LEU A 508 -18.60 -15.27 -16.98
C LEU A 508 -19.47 -14.05 -17.28
N PHE A 509 -18.87 -12.91 -17.68
CA PHE A 509 -19.64 -11.74 -18.16
C PHE A 509 -20.53 -12.09 -19.36
N LEU A 510 -19.98 -12.71 -20.41
CA LEU A 510 -20.75 -13.09 -21.60
C LEU A 510 -21.85 -14.12 -21.29
N PHE A 511 -21.57 -15.07 -20.39
CA PHE A 511 -22.53 -16.05 -19.91
C PHE A 511 -23.66 -15.36 -19.12
N SER A 512 -23.33 -14.50 -18.15
CA SER A 512 -24.31 -13.71 -17.40
C SER A 512 -25.14 -12.82 -18.31
N LEU A 513 -24.56 -12.20 -19.33
CA LEU A 513 -25.29 -11.37 -20.30
C LEU A 513 -26.25 -12.22 -21.18
N ALA A 514 -25.82 -13.42 -21.59
CA ALA A 514 -26.66 -14.34 -22.34
C ALA A 514 -27.82 -14.90 -21.50
N VAL A 515 -27.56 -15.27 -20.22
CA VAL A 515 -28.61 -15.70 -19.29
C VAL A 515 -29.56 -14.55 -18.98
N PHE A 516 -29.07 -13.32 -18.79
CA PHE A 516 -29.92 -12.13 -18.61
C PHE A 516 -30.84 -11.93 -19.81
N ALA A 517 -30.30 -11.88 -21.03
CA ALA A 517 -31.09 -11.70 -22.25
C ALA A 517 -32.13 -12.81 -22.46
N GLY A 518 -31.73 -14.08 -22.26
CA GLY A 518 -32.63 -15.23 -22.35
C GLY A 518 -33.74 -15.20 -21.30
N ALA A 519 -33.39 -14.96 -20.03
CA ALA A 519 -34.36 -14.87 -18.95
C ALA A 519 -35.33 -13.69 -19.15
N ARG A 520 -34.86 -12.54 -19.65
CA ARG A 520 -35.70 -11.39 -20.00
C ARG A 520 -36.66 -11.70 -21.14
N ALA A 521 -36.22 -12.41 -22.17
CA ALA A 521 -37.07 -12.86 -23.28
C ALA A 521 -38.11 -13.90 -22.83
N MET A 522 -37.75 -14.77 -21.87
CA MET A 522 -38.65 -15.77 -21.27
C MET A 522 -39.54 -15.23 -20.14
N GLY A 523 -39.43 -13.95 -19.76
CA GLY A 523 -40.20 -13.35 -18.66
C GLY A 523 -39.79 -13.83 -17.26
N VAL A 524 -38.64 -14.51 -17.10
CA VAL A 524 -38.19 -15.09 -15.82
C VAL A 524 -37.38 -14.04 -15.04
N GLY A 525 -38.07 -13.07 -14.44
CA GLY A 525 -37.47 -11.90 -13.79
C GLY A 525 -36.40 -12.22 -12.72
N GLU A 526 -36.65 -13.21 -11.85
CA GLU A 526 -35.69 -13.60 -10.80
C GLU A 526 -34.38 -14.15 -11.37
N LEU A 527 -34.45 -14.94 -12.46
CA LEU A 527 -33.26 -15.44 -13.15
C LEU A 527 -32.54 -14.32 -13.90
N ALA A 528 -33.29 -13.38 -14.49
CA ALA A 528 -32.72 -12.19 -15.11
C ALA A 528 -31.94 -11.37 -14.08
N LEU A 529 -32.53 -11.08 -12.91
CA LEU A 529 -31.87 -10.30 -11.86
C LEU A 529 -30.61 -11.00 -11.31
N GLY A 530 -30.68 -12.32 -11.08
CA GLY A 530 -29.51 -13.10 -10.66
C GLY A 530 -28.37 -13.05 -11.70
N ALA A 531 -28.73 -13.09 -12.99
CA ALA A 531 -27.77 -12.92 -14.08
C ALA A 531 -27.24 -11.48 -14.19
N GLU A 532 -28.06 -10.47 -13.89
CA GLU A 532 -27.70 -9.06 -13.87
C GLU A 532 -26.66 -8.74 -12.79
N PHE A 533 -26.78 -9.31 -11.59
CA PHE A 533 -25.71 -9.24 -10.59
C PHE A 533 -24.41 -9.87 -11.11
N GLY A 534 -24.49 -10.93 -11.91
CA GLY A 534 -23.35 -11.50 -12.62
C GLY A 534 -22.75 -10.56 -13.68
N VAL A 535 -23.58 -9.81 -14.40
CA VAL A 535 -23.14 -8.76 -15.35
C VAL A 535 -22.46 -7.59 -14.63
N LEU A 536 -23.04 -7.11 -13.53
CA LEU A 536 -22.45 -6.07 -12.69
C LEU A 536 -21.10 -6.51 -12.11
N PHE A 537 -20.98 -7.75 -11.63
CA PHE A 537 -19.78 -8.21 -10.95
C PHE A 537 -18.68 -8.65 -11.95
N PHE A 538 -18.98 -9.58 -12.87
CA PHE A 538 -17.99 -10.14 -13.79
C PHE A 538 -17.75 -9.29 -15.04
N GLY A 539 -18.69 -8.42 -15.41
CA GLY A 539 -18.56 -7.43 -16.47
C GLY A 539 -18.10 -6.08 -15.92
N VAL A 540 -19.05 -5.26 -15.47
CA VAL A 540 -18.82 -3.85 -15.08
C VAL A 540 -17.71 -3.72 -14.03
N GLY A 541 -17.81 -4.49 -12.94
CA GLY A 541 -16.85 -4.49 -11.84
C GLY A 541 -15.47 -5.00 -12.24
N ALA A 542 -15.40 -6.09 -13.00
CA ALA A 542 -14.13 -6.68 -13.40
C ALA A 542 -13.44 -5.93 -14.57
N ALA A 543 -14.17 -5.13 -15.34
CA ALA A 543 -13.67 -4.44 -16.53
C ALA A 543 -12.35 -3.67 -16.29
N PRO A 544 -12.19 -2.82 -15.25
CA PRO A 544 -10.93 -2.11 -15.00
C PRO A 544 -9.71 -3.03 -14.81
N MET A 545 -9.93 -4.28 -14.39
CA MET A 545 -8.88 -5.28 -14.20
C MET A 545 -8.54 -6.09 -15.46
N GLN A 546 -9.35 -6.06 -16.51
CA GLN A 546 -9.06 -6.82 -17.74
C GLN A 546 -7.81 -6.32 -18.48
N LEU A 547 -7.56 -5.00 -18.41
CA LEU A 547 -6.36 -4.37 -18.95
C LEU A 547 -5.11 -4.63 -18.09
N SER A 548 -5.26 -5.04 -16.83
CA SER A 548 -4.12 -5.38 -15.95
C SER A 548 -3.69 -6.84 -16.11
N GLY A 549 -2.47 -7.05 -16.60
CA GLY A 549 -1.81 -8.37 -16.61
C GLY A 549 -1.05 -8.71 -15.32
N ALA A 550 -1.14 -7.88 -14.26
CA ALA A 550 -0.36 -8.05 -13.03
C ALA A 550 -1.18 -8.54 -11.82
N ALA A 551 -2.51 -8.48 -11.89
CA ALA A 551 -3.40 -8.86 -10.79
C ALA A 551 -3.71 -10.36 -10.75
N ASP A 552 -3.67 -10.92 -9.54
CA ASP A 552 -4.20 -12.25 -9.23
C ASP A 552 -5.73 -12.24 -9.08
N LEU A 553 -6.34 -13.42 -9.06
CA LEU A 553 -7.79 -13.57 -8.95
C LEU A 553 -8.40 -12.85 -7.73
N SER A 554 -7.71 -12.82 -6.58
CA SER A 554 -8.27 -12.18 -5.38
C SER A 554 -8.30 -10.66 -5.47
N VAL A 555 -7.29 -10.05 -6.12
CA VAL A 555 -7.33 -8.61 -6.44
C VAL A 555 -8.41 -8.31 -7.49
N ARG A 556 -8.59 -9.20 -8.48
CA ARG A 556 -9.63 -9.05 -9.51
C ARG A 556 -11.04 -9.07 -8.92
N LEU A 557 -11.34 -10.03 -8.04
CA LEU A 557 -12.66 -10.19 -7.45
C LEU A 557 -12.98 -9.08 -6.42
N GLY A 558 -12.02 -8.59 -5.65
CA GLY A 558 -12.23 -7.45 -4.74
C GLY A 558 -12.38 -6.11 -5.46
N VAL A 559 -11.64 -5.87 -6.55
CA VAL A 559 -11.93 -4.70 -7.40
C VAL A 559 -13.29 -4.85 -8.09
N ALA A 560 -13.70 -6.07 -8.44
CA ALA A 560 -15.00 -6.33 -9.06
C ALA A 560 -16.20 -6.09 -8.13
N GLY A 561 -16.12 -6.52 -6.86
CA GLY A 561 -17.15 -6.23 -5.86
C GLY A 561 -17.30 -4.73 -5.63
N LEU A 562 -16.20 -4.06 -5.28
CA LEU A 562 -16.16 -2.62 -5.06
C LEU A 562 -16.67 -1.81 -6.27
N VAL A 563 -16.18 -2.08 -7.48
CA VAL A 563 -16.58 -1.29 -8.67
C VAL A 563 -18.00 -1.62 -9.12
N GLY A 564 -18.42 -2.89 -9.08
CA GLY A 564 -19.78 -3.29 -9.45
C GLY A 564 -20.83 -2.64 -8.54
N LEU A 565 -20.64 -2.72 -7.22
CA LEU A 565 -21.51 -2.09 -6.23
C LEU A 565 -21.47 -0.55 -6.34
N ALA A 566 -20.28 0.05 -6.41
CA ALA A 566 -20.16 1.51 -6.51
C ALA A 566 -20.81 2.06 -7.79
N THR A 567 -20.72 1.34 -8.91
CA THR A 567 -21.39 1.73 -10.17
C THR A 567 -22.90 1.65 -10.05
N ALA A 568 -23.45 0.59 -9.43
CA ALA A 568 -24.88 0.46 -9.19
C ALA A 568 -25.42 1.60 -8.30
N LEU A 569 -24.74 1.90 -7.19
CA LEU A 569 -25.11 2.99 -6.28
C LEU A 569 -25.06 4.37 -6.97
N LEU A 570 -23.99 4.65 -7.73
CA LEU A 570 -23.86 5.94 -8.44
C LEU A 570 -24.89 6.09 -9.56
N ALA A 571 -25.13 5.04 -10.35
CA ALA A 571 -26.14 5.07 -11.41
C ALA A 571 -27.56 5.23 -10.83
N GLY A 572 -27.89 4.49 -9.78
CA GLY A 572 -29.15 4.63 -9.05
C GLY A 572 -29.35 6.06 -8.50
N ALA A 573 -28.36 6.59 -7.78
CA ALA A 573 -28.42 7.96 -7.26
C ALA A 573 -28.63 8.99 -8.38
N VAL A 574 -27.87 8.91 -9.48
CA VAL A 574 -28.02 9.82 -10.63
C VAL A 574 -29.41 9.69 -11.28
N LEU A 575 -30.01 8.50 -11.32
CA LEU A 575 -31.34 8.28 -11.88
C LEU A 575 -32.47 8.85 -11.02
N VAL A 576 -32.43 8.68 -9.69
CA VAL A 576 -33.46 9.23 -8.77
C VAL A 576 -33.34 10.74 -8.60
N LEU A 577 -32.11 11.27 -8.57
CA LEU A 577 -31.84 12.70 -8.37
C LEU A 577 -31.86 13.50 -9.68
N GLY A 578 -31.86 12.82 -10.83
CA GLY A 578 -31.90 13.43 -12.14
C GLY A 578 -33.30 13.92 -12.52
N PRO A 579 -33.42 14.82 -13.51
CA PRO A 579 -34.70 15.34 -13.97
C PRO A 579 -35.55 14.32 -14.75
N SER A 580 -35.02 13.14 -15.07
CA SER A 580 -35.74 12.09 -15.79
C SER A 580 -35.19 10.70 -15.49
N TRP A 581 -36.07 9.78 -15.09
CA TRP A 581 -35.76 8.37 -14.88
C TRP A 581 -35.62 7.65 -16.24
N GLN A 582 -34.38 7.47 -16.71
CA GLN A 582 -34.05 6.76 -17.98
C GLN A 582 -33.19 5.50 -17.72
N PRO A 583 -33.76 4.45 -17.10
CA PRO A 583 -33.00 3.31 -16.60
C PRO A 583 -32.35 2.49 -17.72
N GLU A 584 -33.01 2.34 -18.88
CA GLU A 584 -32.50 1.58 -20.02
C GLU A 584 -31.29 2.30 -20.69
N PHE A 585 -31.32 3.64 -20.76
CA PHE A 585 -30.21 4.44 -21.30
C PHE A 585 -28.97 4.38 -20.39
N ALA A 586 -29.16 4.52 -19.08
CA ALA A 586 -28.08 4.36 -18.11
C ALA A 586 -27.43 2.96 -18.19
N ALA A 587 -28.25 1.91 -18.38
CA ALA A 587 -27.77 0.54 -18.56
C ALA A 587 -26.95 0.40 -19.85
N ALA A 588 -27.45 0.92 -20.97
CA ALA A 588 -26.73 0.90 -22.24
C ALA A 588 -25.36 1.60 -22.15
N LEU A 589 -25.27 2.74 -21.46
CA LEU A 589 -24.02 3.48 -21.26
C LEU A 589 -23.00 2.68 -20.41
N VAL A 590 -23.44 2.11 -19.29
CA VAL A 590 -22.61 1.30 -18.39
C VAL A 590 -22.12 0.02 -19.08
N LEU A 591 -23.01 -0.68 -19.80
CA LEU A 591 -22.67 -1.89 -20.55
C LEU A 591 -21.75 -1.61 -21.73
N ALA A 592 -21.93 -0.50 -22.46
CA ALA A 592 -21.04 -0.10 -23.54
C ALA A 592 -19.62 0.17 -23.01
N ALA A 593 -19.49 0.91 -21.90
CA ALA A 593 -18.20 1.18 -21.27
C ALA A 593 -17.48 -0.10 -20.83
N ALA A 594 -18.19 -1.02 -20.17
CA ALA A 594 -17.64 -2.32 -19.77
C ALA A 594 -17.26 -3.19 -21.00
N GLY A 595 -18.15 -3.26 -21.99
CA GLY A 595 -17.98 -4.02 -23.23
C GLY A 595 -16.74 -3.60 -24.02
N VAL A 596 -16.52 -2.29 -24.19
CA VAL A 596 -15.31 -1.75 -24.84
C VAL A 596 -14.04 -2.21 -24.11
N VAL A 597 -14.01 -2.16 -22.78
CA VAL A 597 -12.82 -2.57 -22.00
C VAL A 597 -12.57 -4.07 -22.10
N HIS A 598 -13.61 -4.90 -22.06
CA HIS A 598 -13.48 -6.35 -22.28
C HIS A 598 -13.02 -6.68 -23.71
N ALA A 599 -13.54 -5.99 -24.74
CA ALA A 599 -13.13 -6.16 -26.13
C ALA A 599 -11.66 -5.79 -26.34
N LEU A 600 -11.20 -4.66 -25.80
CA LEU A 600 -9.78 -4.24 -25.84
C LEU A 600 -8.86 -5.23 -25.12
N ALA A 601 -9.33 -5.87 -24.04
CA ALA A 601 -8.56 -6.87 -23.31
C ALA A 601 -8.57 -8.26 -23.98
N TRP A 602 -9.54 -8.56 -24.85
CA TRP A 602 -9.79 -9.89 -25.42
C TRP A 602 -8.58 -10.55 -26.10
N PRO A 603 -7.80 -9.88 -26.96
CA PRO A 603 -6.61 -10.49 -27.58
C PRO A 603 -5.58 -10.94 -26.55
N SER A 604 -5.45 -10.18 -25.46
CA SER A 604 -4.53 -10.46 -24.37
C SER A 604 -5.02 -11.63 -23.51
N ALA A 605 -6.32 -11.68 -23.20
CA ALA A 605 -6.96 -12.77 -22.44
C ALA A 605 -6.88 -14.11 -23.20
N MET A 606 -7.13 -14.09 -24.52
CA MET A 606 -6.96 -15.26 -25.39
C MET A 606 -5.50 -15.69 -25.54
N GLY A 607 -4.57 -14.74 -25.56
CA GLY A 607 -3.13 -15.03 -25.49
C GLY A 607 -2.74 -15.82 -24.25
N ASP A 608 -3.17 -15.38 -23.07
CA ASP A 608 -2.93 -16.09 -21.81
C ASP A 608 -3.60 -17.48 -21.81
N LEU A 609 -4.85 -17.59 -22.25
CA LEU A 609 -5.56 -18.88 -22.31
C LEU A 609 -4.86 -19.89 -23.24
N ARG A 610 -4.38 -19.46 -24.41
CA ARG A 610 -3.60 -20.30 -25.35
C ARG A 610 -2.25 -20.71 -24.75
N LEU A 611 -1.58 -19.82 -24.03
CA LEU A 611 -0.32 -20.12 -23.31
C LEU A 611 -0.55 -21.09 -22.14
N TRP A 612 -1.69 -21.00 -21.45
CA TRP A 612 -2.04 -21.92 -20.37
C TRP A 612 -2.42 -23.31 -20.88
N THR A 613 -3.29 -23.40 -21.89
CA THR A 613 -3.72 -24.70 -22.47
C THR A 613 -2.54 -25.46 -23.09
N SER A 614 -1.65 -24.78 -23.81
CA SER A 614 -0.44 -25.39 -24.38
C SER A 614 0.56 -25.87 -23.30
N ARG A 615 0.76 -25.09 -22.22
CA ARG A 615 1.55 -25.54 -21.05
C ARG A 615 0.89 -26.73 -20.34
N ARG A 616 -0.45 -26.74 -20.20
CA ARG A 616 -1.21 -27.83 -19.57
C ARG A 616 -1.13 -29.12 -20.39
N ARG A 617 -1.35 -29.05 -21.71
CA ARG A 617 -1.18 -30.21 -22.62
C ARG A 617 0.24 -30.79 -22.53
N ARG A 618 1.28 -29.95 -22.59
CA ARG A 618 2.68 -30.41 -22.41
C ARG A 618 2.98 -31.01 -21.03
N ARG A 619 2.34 -30.53 -19.94
CA ARG A 619 2.47 -31.16 -18.60
C ARG A 619 1.74 -32.50 -18.55
N HIS A 620 0.60 -32.65 -19.22
CA HIS A 620 -0.17 -33.90 -19.28
C HIS A 620 0.51 -34.97 -20.14
N SER A 621 1.12 -34.60 -21.26
CA SER A 621 1.86 -35.55 -22.13
C SER A 621 3.18 -36.05 -21.53
N LEU A 622 3.64 -35.47 -20.40
CA LEU A 622 4.90 -35.80 -19.73
C LEU A 622 4.71 -36.46 -18.36
N ARG A 623 3.46 -36.74 -17.94
CA ARG A 623 3.16 -37.49 -16.72
C ARG A 623 2.16 -38.60 -17.04
N ARG A 624 2.49 -39.83 -16.65
CA ARG A 624 1.47 -40.88 -16.47
C ARG A 624 0.37 -40.33 -15.54
N PRO A 625 -0.91 -40.70 -15.73
CA PRO A 625 -1.98 -40.26 -14.85
C PRO A 625 -1.73 -40.78 -13.43
N GLN A 626 -1.16 -39.94 -12.58
CA GLN A 626 -1.29 -40.13 -11.14
C GLN A 626 -2.76 -39.95 -10.81
N VAL A 627 -3.40 -41.02 -10.33
CA VAL A 627 -4.69 -40.92 -9.64
C VAL A 627 -4.51 -39.85 -8.57
N MET A 628 -5.20 -38.72 -8.70
CA MET A 628 -5.16 -37.71 -7.64
C MET A 628 -5.76 -38.35 -6.40
N PRO A 629 -5.05 -38.41 -5.26
CA PRO A 629 -5.65 -38.91 -4.03
C PRO A 629 -6.86 -38.04 -3.72
N VAL A 630 -7.95 -38.69 -3.36
CA VAL A 630 -9.23 -38.04 -3.08
C VAL A 630 -9.02 -37.08 -1.90
N SER A 631 -9.27 -35.79 -2.12
CA SER A 631 -9.16 -34.79 -1.06
C SER A 631 -10.30 -34.99 -0.07
N TYR A 632 -9.98 -35.40 1.15
CA TYR A 632 -10.97 -35.56 2.22
C TYR A 632 -11.72 -34.25 2.51
N SER A 633 -11.05 -33.09 2.43
CA SER A 633 -11.73 -31.80 2.57
C SER A 633 -12.74 -31.55 1.45
N LEU A 634 -12.45 -31.93 0.20
CA LEU A 634 -13.41 -31.85 -0.89
C LEU A 634 -14.60 -32.80 -0.70
N VAL A 635 -14.35 -34.06 -0.31
CA VAL A 635 -15.42 -35.04 -0.05
C VAL A 635 -16.34 -34.57 1.07
N LEU A 636 -15.78 -34.15 2.21
CA LEU A 636 -16.55 -33.63 3.34
C LEU A 636 -17.31 -32.35 2.97
N THR A 637 -16.73 -31.48 2.13
CA THR A 637 -17.46 -30.31 1.61
C THR A 637 -18.63 -30.75 0.73
N LEU A 638 -18.43 -31.67 -0.22
CA LEU A 638 -19.49 -32.11 -1.14
C LEU A 638 -20.59 -32.87 -0.40
N VAL A 639 -20.25 -33.86 0.42
CA VAL A 639 -21.20 -34.62 1.24
C VAL A 639 -21.92 -33.69 2.22
N GLY A 640 -21.18 -32.83 2.93
CA GLY A 640 -21.76 -31.88 3.87
C GLY A 640 -22.71 -30.88 3.18
N THR A 641 -22.37 -30.41 1.97
CA THR A 641 -23.24 -29.54 1.16
C THR A 641 -24.50 -30.27 0.72
N SER A 642 -24.38 -31.48 0.18
CA SER A 642 -25.55 -32.28 -0.21
C SER A 642 -26.47 -32.59 0.97
N LEU A 643 -25.92 -32.83 2.17
CA LEU A 643 -26.70 -33.08 3.37
C LEU A 643 -27.43 -31.83 3.87
N TRP A 644 -26.76 -30.68 4.01
CA TRP A 644 -27.43 -29.47 4.49
C TRP A 644 -28.41 -28.91 3.46
N LEU A 645 -28.05 -28.90 2.17
CA LEU A 645 -28.92 -28.40 1.11
C LEU A 645 -30.11 -29.35 0.86
N GLY A 646 -29.86 -30.66 0.84
CA GLY A 646 -30.91 -31.67 0.74
C GLY A 646 -31.87 -31.60 1.92
N SER A 647 -31.37 -31.41 3.14
CA SER A 647 -32.21 -31.18 4.33
C SER A 647 -33.03 -29.89 4.22
N ALA A 648 -32.43 -28.77 3.83
CA ALA A 648 -33.13 -27.50 3.67
C ALA A 648 -34.26 -27.58 2.62
N VAL A 649 -34.01 -28.22 1.47
CA VAL A 649 -35.01 -28.42 0.42
C VAL A 649 -36.10 -29.41 0.86
N ALA A 650 -35.74 -30.51 1.52
CA ALA A 650 -36.69 -31.53 1.98
C ALA A 650 -37.55 -31.08 3.17
N THR A 651 -37.07 -30.13 3.99
CA THR A 651 -37.84 -29.55 5.09
C THR A 651 -38.99 -28.68 4.57
N GLY A 652 -38.85 -28.08 3.38
CA GLY A 652 -39.87 -27.24 2.77
C GLY A 652 -40.12 -25.94 3.55
N HIS A 653 -41.35 -25.43 3.48
CA HIS A 653 -41.69 -24.16 4.12
C HIS A 653 -41.87 -24.31 5.64
N VAL A 654 -41.17 -23.47 6.40
CA VAL A 654 -41.19 -23.39 7.86
C VAL A 654 -41.78 -22.05 8.29
N VAL A 655 -42.76 -22.09 9.21
CA VAL A 655 -43.15 -20.90 9.98
C VAL A 655 -42.23 -20.82 11.21
N PRO A 656 -41.45 -19.75 11.39
CA PRO A 656 -40.50 -19.68 12.49
C PRO A 656 -41.21 -19.53 13.84
N GLY A 657 -40.68 -20.22 14.85
CA GLY A 657 -41.06 -20.11 16.24
C GLY A 657 -39.85 -19.81 17.13
N VAL A 658 -39.93 -20.18 18.40
CA VAL A 658 -38.78 -20.12 19.32
C VAL A 658 -37.66 -21.01 18.78
N GLY A 659 -36.46 -20.44 18.58
CA GLY A 659 -35.34 -21.14 17.94
C GLY A 659 -35.37 -21.17 16.41
N GLY A 660 -36.32 -20.48 15.77
CA GLY A 660 -36.36 -20.34 14.31
C GLY A 660 -36.60 -21.66 13.57
N PHE A 661 -35.78 -21.93 12.56
CA PHE A 661 -35.82 -23.17 11.77
C PHE A 661 -35.02 -24.29 12.43
N LEU A 662 -34.11 -23.97 13.37
CA LEU A 662 -33.21 -24.93 14.01
C LEU A 662 -33.98 -26.04 14.75
N THR A 663 -35.15 -25.72 15.31
CA THR A 663 -36.03 -26.67 16.01
C THR A 663 -36.87 -27.55 15.09
N GLN A 664 -36.90 -27.24 13.78
CA GLN A 664 -37.77 -27.91 12.79
C GLN A 664 -36.98 -28.58 11.65
N ILE A 665 -35.72 -28.19 11.42
CA ILE A 665 -34.88 -28.75 10.37
C ILE A 665 -34.28 -30.11 10.75
N THR A 666 -34.10 -30.99 9.76
CA THR A 666 -33.71 -32.38 10.04
C THR A 666 -32.27 -32.50 10.57
N PRO A 667 -31.94 -33.53 11.38
CA PRO A 667 -30.58 -33.76 11.90
C PRO A 667 -29.48 -33.82 10.82
N LEU A 668 -29.85 -34.15 9.57
CA LEU A 668 -28.94 -34.16 8.42
C LEU A 668 -28.36 -32.76 8.12
N TRP A 669 -29.07 -31.67 8.44
CA TRP A 669 -28.54 -30.32 8.28
C TRP A 669 -27.35 -30.08 9.21
N TYR A 670 -27.51 -30.41 10.49
CA TYR A 670 -26.45 -30.30 11.49
C TYR A 670 -25.25 -31.18 11.15
N ALA A 671 -25.49 -32.44 10.75
CA ALA A 671 -24.42 -33.31 10.24
C ALA A 671 -23.71 -32.67 9.04
N GLY A 672 -24.45 -32.11 8.08
CA GLY A 672 -23.90 -31.42 6.92
C GLY A 672 -22.99 -30.24 7.28
N VAL A 673 -23.45 -29.35 8.17
CA VAL A 673 -22.68 -28.18 8.63
C VAL A 673 -21.44 -28.60 9.43
N VAL A 674 -21.54 -29.63 10.29
CA VAL A 674 -20.39 -30.18 11.03
C VAL A 674 -19.34 -30.77 10.08
N LEU A 675 -19.75 -31.49 9.03
CA LEU A 675 -18.84 -32.02 8.01
C LEU A 675 -18.16 -30.88 7.21
N VAL A 676 -18.90 -29.80 6.90
CA VAL A 676 -18.32 -28.59 6.29
C VAL A 676 -17.31 -27.91 7.24
N LEU A 677 -17.59 -27.84 8.53
CA LEU A 677 -16.66 -27.26 9.52
C LEU A 677 -15.37 -28.11 9.64
N ALA A 678 -15.50 -29.43 9.67
CA ALA A 678 -14.37 -30.35 9.60
C ALA A 678 -13.58 -30.21 8.28
N ALA A 679 -14.26 -29.98 7.16
CA ALA A 679 -13.65 -29.72 5.86
C ALA A 679 -12.82 -28.41 5.87
N ILE A 680 -13.29 -27.35 6.54
CA ILE A 680 -12.54 -26.09 6.70
C ILE A 680 -11.21 -26.35 7.45
N THR A 681 -11.24 -27.08 8.57
CA THR A 681 -10.03 -27.44 9.33
C THR A 681 -9.07 -28.30 8.51
N LEU A 682 -9.57 -29.24 7.72
CA LEU A 682 -8.75 -30.11 6.85
C LEU A 682 -8.18 -29.37 5.63
N ALA A 683 -8.93 -28.42 5.05
CA ALA A 683 -8.50 -27.61 3.91
C ALA A 683 -7.23 -26.79 4.18
N TRP A 684 -6.85 -26.59 5.45
CA TRP A 684 -5.58 -25.96 5.84
C TRP A 684 -4.36 -26.80 5.46
N ARG A 685 -4.51 -28.13 5.47
CA ARG A 685 -3.43 -29.09 5.11
C ARG A 685 -3.25 -29.22 3.60
N GLU A 686 -4.29 -28.90 2.83
CA GLU A 686 -4.30 -29.04 1.38
C GLU A 686 -3.35 -28.06 0.66
N PRO A 687 -2.80 -28.41 -0.51
CA PRO A 687 -1.88 -27.55 -1.27
C PRO A 687 -2.56 -26.37 -1.98
N HIS A 688 -3.88 -26.43 -2.21
CA HIS A 688 -4.63 -25.44 -2.99
C HIS A 688 -5.72 -24.77 -2.16
N GLU A 689 -5.83 -23.43 -2.22
CA GLU A 689 -6.84 -22.71 -1.43
C GLU A 689 -8.29 -22.93 -1.89
N ARG A 690 -8.49 -23.52 -3.09
CA ARG A 690 -9.83 -23.83 -3.65
C ARG A 690 -10.71 -24.67 -2.71
N TYR A 691 -10.12 -25.54 -1.89
CA TYR A 691 -10.90 -26.37 -0.97
C TYR A 691 -11.41 -25.54 0.22
N ALA A 692 -10.63 -24.56 0.69
CA ALA A 692 -11.08 -23.60 1.70
C ALA A 692 -12.14 -22.64 1.13
N VAL A 693 -12.00 -22.21 -0.14
CA VAL A 693 -13.04 -21.45 -0.86
C VAL A 693 -14.36 -22.22 -0.87
N LEU A 694 -14.34 -23.50 -1.27
CA LEU A 694 -15.54 -24.33 -1.36
C LEU A 694 -16.14 -24.61 0.03
N ALA A 695 -15.33 -24.95 1.03
CA ALA A 695 -15.81 -25.27 2.37
C ALA A 695 -16.38 -24.04 3.09
N VAL A 696 -15.67 -22.90 3.09
CA VAL A 696 -16.18 -21.66 3.71
C VAL A 696 -17.34 -21.07 2.90
N GLY A 697 -17.33 -21.19 1.56
CA GLY A 697 -18.47 -20.83 0.71
C GLY A 697 -19.71 -21.67 1.03
N SER A 698 -19.56 -22.99 1.21
CA SER A 698 -20.65 -23.86 1.63
C SER A 698 -21.18 -23.50 3.03
N LEU A 699 -20.31 -23.13 3.98
CA LEU A 699 -20.73 -22.63 5.29
C LEU A 699 -21.55 -21.33 5.18
N VAL A 700 -21.07 -20.34 4.40
CA VAL A 700 -21.81 -19.08 4.16
C VAL A 700 -23.17 -19.36 3.53
N LEU A 701 -23.24 -20.27 2.55
CA LEU A 701 -24.50 -20.68 1.94
C LEU A 701 -25.40 -21.44 2.94
N ALA A 702 -24.88 -22.34 3.77
CA ALA A 702 -25.68 -23.04 4.78
C ALA A 702 -26.35 -22.06 5.76
N LEU A 703 -25.63 -21.01 6.17
CA LEU A 703 -26.13 -20.01 7.12
C LEU A 703 -27.06 -18.95 6.49
N THR A 704 -26.97 -18.70 5.17
CA THR A 704 -27.75 -17.64 4.49
C THR A 704 -28.84 -18.16 3.55
N LEU A 705 -28.58 -19.25 2.82
CA LEU A 705 -29.52 -19.84 1.87
C LEU A 705 -30.56 -20.73 2.55
N THR A 706 -30.19 -21.47 3.61
CA THR A 706 -31.16 -22.31 4.37
C THR A 706 -32.37 -21.49 4.83
N PRO A 707 -32.22 -20.39 5.60
CA PRO A 707 -33.38 -19.60 6.03
C PRO A 707 -34.14 -18.97 4.84
N ALA A 708 -33.45 -18.54 3.79
CA ALA A 708 -34.12 -18.00 2.59
C ALA A 708 -35.00 -19.05 1.90
N LEU A 709 -34.55 -20.32 1.82
CA LEU A 709 -35.33 -21.43 1.25
C LEU A 709 -36.50 -21.85 2.14
N VAL A 710 -36.28 -22.03 3.45
CA VAL A 710 -37.34 -22.55 4.34
C VAL A 710 -38.36 -21.47 4.72
N TYR A 711 -37.97 -20.21 4.87
CA TYR A 711 -38.91 -19.13 5.18
C TYR A 711 -39.57 -18.52 3.95
N GLY A 712 -38.88 -18.46 2.81
CA GLY A 712 -39.37 -17.79 1.60
C GLY A 712 -39.58 -16.27 1.74
N MET A 713 -39.15 -15.68 2.86
CA MET A 713 -39.37 -14.28 3.24
C MET A 713 -38.10 -13.68 3.88
N PRO A 714 -37.94 -12.34 3.89
CA PRO A 714 -36.81 -11.68 4.54
C PRO A 714 -36.75 -11.97 6.05
N ARG A 715 -35.55 -12.25 6.58
CA ARG A 715 -35.32 -12.55 8.00
C ARG A 715 -35.49 -11.36 8.98
N SER A 716 -35.78 -10.17 8.47
CA SER A 716 -35.93 -8.96 9.28
C SER A 716 -37.17 -8.19 8.83
N GLN A 717 -38.07 -7.88 9.76
CA GLN A 717 -39.21 -6.98 9.53
C GLN A 717 -38.76 -5.62 8.97
N SER A 718 -37.61 -5.11 9.41
CA SER A 718 -37.01 -3.85 8.95
C SER A 718 -36.71 -3.82 7.45
N ALA A 719 -36.56 -4.98 6.80
CA ALA A 719 -36.46 -5.07 5.34
C ALA A 719 -37.73 -4.59 4.62
N GLY A 720 -38.90 -4.65 5.27
CA GLY A 720 -40.18 -4.19 4.71
C GLY A 720 -40.15 -2.71 4.34
N LYS A 721 -39.61 -1.89 5.27
CA LYS A 721 -39.42 -0.45 5.09
C LYS A 721 -38.60 -0.16 3.83
N HIS A 722 -37.54 -0.94 3.61
CA HIS A 722 -36.64 -0.82 2.45
C HIS A 722 -37.24 -1.37 1.14
N ILE A 723 -38.04 -2.44 1.20
CA ILE A 723 -38.79 -2.98 0.04
C ILE A 723 -39.78 -1.94 -0.47
N GLU A 724 -40.56 -1.32 0.42
CA GLU A 724 -41.58 -0.35 0.02
C GLU A 724 -40.97 0.97 -0.51
N LEU A 725 -39.77 1.37 -0.06
CA LEU A 725 -39.00 2.46 -0.69
C LEU A 725 -38.58 2.11 -2.14
N VAL A 726 -38.10 0.89 -2.38
CA VAL A 726 -37.78 0.41 -3.73
C VAL A 726 -39.04 0.34 -4.61
N GLN A 727 -40.16 -0.12 -4.06
CA GLN A 727 -41.45 -0.15 -4.76
C GLN A 727 -42.00 1.25 -5.10
N THR A 728 -41.79 2.22 -4.21
CA THR A 728 -42.14 3.63 -4.46
C THR A 728 -41.37 4.16 -5.67
N ILE A 729 -40.06 3.88 -5.78
CA ILE A 729 -39.25 4.29 -6.94
C ILE A 729 -39.67 3.52 -8.21
N LEU A 730 -39.95 2.21 -8.11
CA LEU A 730 -40.41 1.41 -9.26
C LEU A 730 -41.74 1.87 -9.85
N SER A 731 -42.61 2.49 -9.04
CA SER A 731 -43.96 2.92 -9.46
C SER A 731 -44.06 4.42 -9.78
N THR A 732 -43.35 5.27 -9.05
CA THR A 732 -43.41 6.74 -9.20
C THR A 732 -42.17 7.36 -9.85
N HIS A 733 -41.11 6.57 -10.03
CA HIS A 733 -39.79 6.98 -10.54
C HIS A 733 -39.02 8.01 -9.68
N HIS A 734 -39.55 8.39 -8.52
CA HIS A 734 -38.96 9.39 -7.62
C HIS A 734 -39.12 8.95 -6.14
N LEU A 735 -38.54 9.73 -5.23
CA LEU A 735 -38.84 9.68 -3.80
C LEU A 735 -39.38 11.04 -3.36
N HIS A 736 -40.41 11.04 -2.51
CA HIS A 736 -40.95 12.26 -1.93
C HIS A 736 -40.05 12.77 -0.79
N ALA A 737 -39.94 14.09 -0.66
CA ALA A 737 -39.18 14.71 0.44
C ALA A 737 -39.71 14.31 1.85
N GLY A 738 -40.99 13.95 1.97
CA GLY A 738 -41.59 13.43 3.19
C GLY A 738 -40.99 12.12 3.72
N SER A 739 -40.18 11.42 2.92
CA SER A 739 -39.43 10.22 3.36
C SER A 739 -38.20 10.52 4.22
N GLY A 740 -37.91 11.79 4.50
CA GLY A 740 -36.89 12.23 5.45
C GLY A 740 -35.48 11.73 5.11
N ILE A 741 -34.82 11.09 6.07
CA ILE A 741 -33.43 10.58 5.90
C ILE A 741 -33.28 9.65 4.69
N TYR A 742 -34.32 8.89 4.31
CA TYR A 742 -34.27 7.97 3.17
C TYR A 742 -34.33 8.68 1.80
N PHE A 743 -34.86 9.91 1.75
CA PHE A 743 -34.77 10.76 0.56
C PHE A 743 -33.32 11.24 0.35
N ALA A 744 -32.69 11.74 1.42
CA ALA A 744 -31.31 12.20 1.42
C ALA A 744 -30.27 11.09 1.15
N TYR A 745 -30.55 9.85 1.58
CA TYR A 745 -29.65 8.69 1.42
C TYR A 745 -30.29 7.61 0.52
N SER A 746 -30.82 8.05 -0.62
CA SER A 746 -31.63 7.24 -1.53
C SER A 746 -30.84 6.27 -2.44
N GLY A 747 -29.50 6.37 -2.51
CA GLY A 747 -28.66 5.68 -3.50
C GLY A 747 -28.79 4.16 -3.52
N PHE A 748 -29.00 3.53 -2.36
CA PHE A 748 -29.25 2.08 -2.26
C PHE A 748 -30.59 1.68 -2.88
N PHE A 749 -31.68 2.34 -2.49
CA PHE A 749 -33.03 2.01 -2.97
C PHE A 749 -33.16 2.29 -4.47
N ALA A 750 -32.58 3.40 -4.93
CA ALA A 750 -32.53 3.76 -6.34
C ALA A 750 -31.75 2.73 -7.18
N ALA A 751 -30.61 2.24 -6.65
CA ALA A 751 -29.85 1.19 -7.31
C ALA A 751 -30.65 -0.11 -7.42
N VAL A 752 -31.30 -0.58 -6.36
CA VAL A 752 -32.10 -1.82 -6.43
C VAL A 752 -33.33 -1.65 -7.32
N ALA A 753 -34.01 -0.51 -7.27
CA ALA A 753 -35.13 -0.21 -8.18
C ALA A 753 -34.70 -0.21 -9.65
N TRP A 754 -33.51 0.33 -9.95
CA TRP A 754 -32.93 0.30 -11.29
C TRP A 754 -32.70 -1.14 -11.79
N LEU A 755 -32.09 -2.00 -10.98
CA LEU A 755 -31.85 -3.41 -11.34
C LEU A 755 -33.16 -4.19 -11.46
N CYS A 756 -34.11 -4.02 -10.54
CA CYS A 756 -35.43 -4.63 -10.64
C CYS A 756 -36.14 -4.25 -11.96
N ARG A 757 -36.08 -2.96 -12.34
CA ARG A 757 -36.64 -2.45 -13.60
C ARG A 757 -35.98 -3.10 -14.82
N LEU A 758 -34.65 -3.23 -14.83
CA LEU A 758 -33.91 -3.86 -15.92
C LEU A 758 -34.20 -5.36 -16.02
N ALA A 759 -34.25 -6.07 -14.89
CA ALA A 759 -34.61 -7.48 -14.78
C ALA A 759 -36.10 -7.77 -15.11
N GLY A 760 -36.97 -6.77 -15.12
CA GLY A 760 -38.42 -6.97 -15.25
C GLY A 760 -39.08 -7.53 -13.98
N VAL A 761 -38.46 -7.31 -12.81
CA VAL A 761 -38.98 -7.70 -11.49
C VAL A 761 -39.85 -6.57 -10.94
N SER A 762 -41.14 -6.86 -10.70
CA SER A 762 -42.12 -5.91 -10.16
C SER A 762 -42.28 -5.96 -8.64
N ASP A 763 -41.59 -6.86 -7.93
CA ASP A 763 -41.58 -6.89 -6.47
C ASP A 763 -40.19 -7.25 -5.93
N SER A 764 -39.56 -6.31 -5.22
CA SER A 764 -38.21 -6.50 -4.69
C SER A 764 -38.15 -7.45 -3.48
N LEU A 765 -39.28 -8.05 -3.09
CA LEU A 765 -39.34 -9.03 -1.99
C LEU A 765 -38.43 -10.24 -2.22
N GLY A 766 -38.42 -10.82 -3.44
CA GLY A 766 -37.54 -11.95 -3.76
C GLY A 766 -36.06 -11.58 -3.58
N VAL A 767 -35.70 -10.40 -4.06
CA VAL A 767 -34.37 -9.79 -3.90
C VAL A 767 -34.00 -9.64 -2.42
N ALA A 768 -34.92 -9.15 -1.60
CA ALA A 768 -34.71 -8.97 -0.15
C ALA A 768 -34.58 -10.30 0.60
N THR A 769 -35.32 -11.34 0.21
CA THR A 769 -35.23 -12.70 0.77
C THR A 769 -33.85 -13.31 0.52
N PHE A 770 -33.33 -13.21 -0.70
CA PHE A 770 -32.02 -13.77 -1.07
C PHE A 770 -30.84 -12.80 -0.87
N TRP A 771 -31.08 -11.58 -0.39
CA TRP A 771 -30.06 -10.56 -0.19
C TRP A 771 -28.87 -10.99 0.69
N PRO A 772 -29.06 -11.68 1.84
CA PRO A 772 -27.93 -12.13 2.66
C PRO A 772 -27.04 -13.15 1.93
N VAL A 773 -27.59 -13.93 0.99
CA VAL A 773 -26.82 -14.87 0.16
C VAL A 773 -25.89 -14.10 -0.78
N LEU A 774 -26.43 -13.11 -1.48
CA LEU A 774 -25.66 -12.24 -2.38
C LEU A 774 -24.56 -11.49 -1.63
N MET A 775 -24.93 -10.78 -0.55
CA MET A 775 -23.96 -10.04 0.27
C MET A 775 -22.93 -10.98 0.92
N GLY A 776 -23.33 -12.18 1.35
CA GLY A 776 -22.42 -13.20 1.88
C GLY A 776 -21.32 -13.61 0.89
N LEU A 777 -21.68 -13.80 -0.38
CA LEU A 777 -20.72 -14.15 -1.44
C LEU A 777 -19.78 -13.00 -1.80
N VAL A 778 -20.28 -11.76 -1.88
CA VAL A 778 -19.42 -10.58 -2.14
C VAL A 778 -18.53 -10.29 -0.94
N ARG A 779 -19.06 -10.35 0.30
CA ARG A 779 -18.31 -10.26 1.57
C ARG A 779 -17.17 -11.30 1.59
N LEU A 780 -17.40 -12.52 1.12
CA LEU A 780 -16.36 -13.55 1.04
C LEU A 780 -15.21 -13.16 0.09
N ALA A 781 -15.52 -12.57 -1.06
CA ALA A 781 -14.53 -12.06 -2.00
C ALA A 781 -13.73 -10.88 -1.41
N GLU A 782 -14.41 -9.91 -0.78
CA GLU A 782 -13.76 -8.73 -0.19
C GLU A 782 -12.91 -9.08 1.03
N LEU A 783 -13.37 -9.97 1.92
CA LEU A 783 -12.54 -10.47 3.04
C LEU A 783 -11.30 -11.20 2.51
N ARG A 784 -11.43 -12.02 1.46
CA ARG A 784 -10.28 -12.70 0.83
C ARG A 784 -9.35 -11.72 0.10
N PHE A 785 -9.85 -10.60 -0.42
CA PHE A 785 -9.04 -9.51 -0.97
C PHE A 785 -8.27 -8.77 0.13
N LEU A 786 -8.97 -8.26 1.15
CA LEU A 786 -8.46 -7.55 2.32
C LEU A 786 -7.41 -8.37 3.08
N PHE A 787 -7.78 -9.54 3.60
CA PHE A 787 -6.83 -10.40 4.34
C PHE A 787 -5.73 -10.95 3.42
N GLY A 788 -5.96 -10.98 2.10
CA GLY A 788 -4.94 -11.28 1.10
C GLY A 788 -3.79 -10.26 1.02
N GLN A 789 -4.05 -8.99 1.39
CA GLN A 789 -3.03 -7.93 1.43
C GLN A 789 -2.20 -7.94 2.71
N VAL A 790 -2.81 -8.36 3.82
CA VAL A 790 -2.25 -8.28 5.18
C VAL A 790 -1.60 -9.59 5.63
N LEU A 791 -2.31 -10.73 5.49
CA LEU A 791 -1.88 -11.99 6.08
C LEU A 791 -1.03 -12.81 5.11
N GLU A 792 0.11 -13.29 5.60
CA GLU A 792 0.94 -14.28 4.90
C GLU A 792 0.43 -15.71 5.14
N GLY A 793 0.47 -16.55 4.10
CA GLY A 793 -0.02 -17.93 4.14
C GLY A 793 -1.53 -18.08 3.91
N ARG A 794 -1.90 -19.12 3.14
CA ARG A 794 -3.31 -19.40 2.80
C ARG A 794 -4.18 -19.73 4.02
N HIS A 795 -3.66 -20.51 4.96
CA HIS A 795 -4.40 -20.94 6.15
C HIS A 795 -4.81 -19.76 7.04
N ARG A 796 -3.91 -18.79 7.29
CA ARG A 796 -4.20 -17.61 8.11
C ARG A 796 -5.35 -16.77 7.55
N ARG A 797 -5.40 -16.61 6.24
CA ARG A 797 -6.47 -15.87 5.54
C ARG A 797 -7.82 -16.54 5.76
N TRP A 798 -7.92 -17.82 5.42
CA TRP A 798 -9.17 -18.57 5.55
C TRP A 798 -9.57 -18.77 7.01
N ALA A 799 -8.62 -18.87 7.94
CA ALA A 799 -8.88 -18.82 9.39
C ALA A 799 -9.58 -17.51 9.80
N ALA A 800 -9.00 -16.35 9.44
CA ALA A 800 -9.60 -15.05 9.74
C ALA A 800 -10.99 -14.89 9.09
N ILE A 801 -11.17 -15.33 7.84
CA ILE A 801 -12.49 -15.33 7.16
C ILE A 801 -13.50 -16.15 7.96
N THR A 802 -13.14 -17.37 8.39
CA THR A 802 -14.02 -18.23 9.18
C THR A 802 -14.40 -17.60 10.52
N LEU A 803 -13.49 -16.88 11.20
CA LEU A 803 -13.83 -16.13 12.41
C LEU A 803 -14.83 -15.01 12.15
N VAL A 804 -14.69 -14.26 11.04
CA VAL A 804 -15.66 -13.23 10.68
C VAL A 804 -17.04 -13.87 10.44
N VAL A 805 -17.11 -14.92 9.62
CA VAL A 805 -18.37 -15.62 9.30
C VAL A 805 -19.07 -16.17 10.53
N LEU A 806 -18.33 -16.72 11.51
CA LEU A 806 -18.90 -17.34 12.71
C LEU A 806 -19.15 -16.36 13.88
N VAL A 807 -18.82 -15.07 13.73
CA VAL A 807 -19.06 -14.05 14.78
C VAL A 807 -20.04 -12.98 14.31
N ASP A 808 -20.25 -12.82 13.01
CA ASP A 808 -21.20 -11.89 12.39
C ASP A 808 -22.67 -12.36 12.52
N ALA A 809 -23.08 -12.72 13.75
CA ALA A 809 -24.44 -13.14 14.09
C ALA A 809 -25.42 -11.96 14.28
N ILE A 810 -24.91 -10.73 14.15
CA ILE A 810 -25.64 -9.46 14.25
C ILE A 810 -26.75 -9.36 13.18
N SER A 811 -26.66 -10.16 12.10
CA SER A 811 -27.64 -10.21 11.00
C SER A 811 -27.82 -8.86 10.29
N ALA A 812 -26.79 -8.00 10.33
CA ALA A 812 -26.75 -6.70 9.65
C ALA A 812 -26.52 -6.81 8.13
N ASP A 813 -26.49 -8.03 7.58
CA ASP A 813 -26.48 -8.33 6.15
C ASP A 813 -27.90 -8.55 5.57
N TYR A 814 -28.95 -8.17 6.32
CA TYR A 814 -30.30 -8.00 5.77
C TYR A 814 -30.35 -6.93 4.67
N PHE A 815 -31.44 -6.94 3.90
CA PHE A 815 -31.70 -6.01 2.80
C PHE A 815 -31.68 -4.54 3.28
N SER A 816 -30.52 -3.89 3.15
CA SER A 816 -30.21 -2.59 3.77
C SER A 816 -29.04 -1.87 3.09
N PRO A 817 -28.97 -0.53 3.18
CA PRO A 817 -27.80 0.22 2.74
C PRO A 817 -26.53 -0.12 3.54
N GLN A 818 -26.67 -0.50 4.82
CA GLN A 818 -25.56 -0.83 5.72
C GLN A 818 -24.76 -2.04 5.24
N ALA A 819 -25.45 -3.08 4.76
CA ALA A 819 -24.82 -4.27 4.22
C ALA A 819 -23.88 -3.92 3.04
N VAL A 820 -24.32 -3.04 2.14
CA VAL A 820 -23.50 -2.57 1.00
C VAL A 820 -22.34 -1.71 1.48
N GLY A 821 -22.60 -0.76 2.39
CA GLY A 821 -21.59 0.12 2.97
C GLY A 821 -20.44 -0.65 3.63
N TYR A 822 -20.77 -1.69 4.41
CA TYR A 822 -19.79 -2.59 5.03
C TYR A 822 -18.93 -3.33 3.99
N VAL A 823 -19.55 -3.94 2.97
CA VAL A 823 -18.84 -4.69 1.92
C VAL A 823 -17.91 -3.78 1.10
N VAL A 824 -18.38 -2.60 0.68
CA VAL A 824 -17.54 -1.59 0.01
C VAL A 824 -16.40 -1.13 0.92
N GLY A 825 -16.66 -0.96 2.22
CA GLY A 825 -15.64 -0.65 3.23
C GLY A 825 -14.51 -1.68 3.29
N LEU A 826 -14.83 -2.98 3.27
CA LEU A 826 -13.83 -4.07 3.23
C LEU A 826 -12.92 -3.96 1.98
N GLY A 827 -13.49 -3.69 0.81
CA GLY A 827 -12.74 -3.46 -0.42
C GLY A 827 -11.85 -2.22 -0.36
N VAL A 828 -12.36 -1.12 0.20
CA VAL A 828 -11.60 0.12 0.44
C VAL A 828 -10.41 -0.12 1.38
N TYR A 829 -10.61 -0.86 2.48
CA TYR A 829 -9.51 -1.27 3.37
C TYR A 829 -8.48 -2.13 2.63
N GLY A 830 -8.93 -3.05 1.76
CA GLY A 830 -8.06 -3.87 0.93
C GLY A 830 -7.22 -3.04 -0.05
N LEU A 831 -7.80 -2.02 -0.69
CA LEU A 831 -7.06 -1.10 -1.56
C LEU A 831 -5.97 -0.34 -0.80
N VAL A 832 -6.28 0.17 0.41
CA VAL A 832 -5.36 1.01 1.19
C VAL A 832 -4.26 0.20 1.89
N LEU A 833 -4.54 -1.04 2.28
CA LEU A 833 -3.57 -1.96 2.88
C LEU A 833 -2.76 -2.76 1.85
N SER A 834 -2.96 -2.54 0.55
CA SER A 834 -2.24 -3.27 -0.50
C SER A 834 -0.74 -2.97 -0.50
N SER A 835 0.00 -3.82 0.20
CA SER A 835 1.47 -3.82 0.29
C SER A 835 2.16 -4.28 -1.01
N ARG A 836 1.40 -4.94 -1.90
CA ARG A 836 1.85 -5.46 -3.19
C ARG A 836 1.51 -4.43 -4.27
N GLN A 837 2.51 -3.88 -4.97
CA GLN A 837 2.32 -2.90 -6.07
C GLN A 837 1.72 -3.56 -7.34
N VAL A 838 0.54 -4.15 -7.21
CA VAL A 838 -0.24 -4.78 -8.29
C VAL A 838 -1.04 -3.74 -9.07
N LEU A 839 -1.54 -2.73 -8.36
CA LEU A 839 -2.31 -1.60 -8.90
C LEU A 839 -1.46 -0.33 -8.93
N SER A 840 -1.66 0.53 -9.92
CA SER A 840 -0.98 1.82 -9.97
C SER A 840 -1.60 2.79 -8.95
N SER A 841 -0.79 3.69 -8.38
CA SER A 841 -1.29 4.63 -7.36
C SER A 841 -2.40 5.56 -7.89
N ARG A 842 -2.35 5.96 -9.17
CA ARG A 842 -3.42 6.74 -9.82
C ARG A 842 -4.73 5.94 -9.88
N PHE A 843 -4.65 4.65 -10.15
CA PHE A 843 -5.82 3.77 -10.22
C PHE A 843 -6.43 3.51 -8.84
N VAL A 844 -5.61 3.28 -7.81
CA VAL A 844 -6.09 3.18 -6.41
C VAL A 844 -6.79 4.48 -5.98
N VAL A 845 -6.24 5.64 -6.35
CA VAL A 845 -6.87 6.95 -6.09
C VAL A 845 -8.23 7.08 -6.75
N ALA A 846 -8.36 6.70 -8.04
CA ALA A 846 -9.64 6.74 -8.74
C ALA A 846 -10.69 5.85 -8.06
N LEU A 847 -10.32 4.62 -7.66
CA LEU A 847 -11.22 3.72 -6.95
C LEU A 847 -11.66 4.27 -5.58
N LEU A 848 -10.77 4.94 -4.84
CA LEU A 848 -11.11 5.55 -3.54
C LEU A 848 -12.09 6.71 -3.70
N ILE A 849 -11.94 7.54 -4.74
CA ILE A 849 -12.88 8.62 -5.03
C ILE A 849 -14.24 8.05 -5.45
N VAL A 850 -14.25 7.05 -6.33
CA VAL A 850 -15.49 6.36 -6.76
C VAL A 850 -16.21 5.74 -5.56
N ALA A 851 -15.49 5.06 -4.66
CA ALA A 851 -16.09 4.50 -3.45
C ALA A 851 -16.63 5.59 -2.51
N GLY A 852 -15.91 6.70 -2.32
CA GLY A 852 -16.38 7.83 -1.51
C GLY A 852 -17.66 8.46 -2.06
N CYS A 853 -17.69 8.74 -3.37
CA CYS A 853 -18.87 9.29 -4.04
C CYS A 853 -20.06 8.30 -4.07
N ALA A 854 -19.82 6.99 -4.11
CA ALA A 854 -20.88 5.98 -4.04
C ALA A 854 -21.45 5.81 -2.62
N LEU A 855 -20.59 5.85 -1.58
CA LEU A 855 -21.02 5.71 -0.19
C LEU A 855 -21.81 6.93 0.31
N ALA A 856 -21.45 8.14 -0.12
CA ALA A 856 -22.04 9.38 0.34
C ALA A 856 -23.59 9.47 0.22
N PRO A 857 -24.22 9.20 -0.95
CA PRO A 857 -25.67 9.18 -1.10
C PRO A 857 -26.32 7.85 -0.67
N THR A 858 -25.54 6.90 -0.15
CA THR A 858 -26.02 5.55 0.17
C THR A 858 -26.33 5.38 1.65
N HIS A 859 -25.56 5.99 2.54
CA HIS A 859 -25.72 5.78 3.98
C HIS A 859 -25.07 6.90 4.81
N GLU A 860 -25.77 7.34 5.84
CA GLU A 860 -25.39 8.43 6.74
C GLU A 860 -24.18 8.15 7.63
N LEU A 861 -23.98 6.92 8.15
CA LEU A 861 -22.88 6.61 9.09
C LEU A 861 -21.69 5.84 8.46
N SER A 862 -21.96 4.92 7.53
CA SER A 862 -20.92 4.03 6.95
C SER A 862 -19.65 4.74 6.43
N PRO A 863 -19.73 5.82 5.61
CA PRO A 863 -18.52 6.48 5.12
C PRO A 863 -17.67 7.13 6.23
N TYR A 864 -18.27 7.52 7.37
CA TYR A 864 -17.54 8.11 8.49
C TYR A 864 -16.77 7.06 9.28
N ILE A 865 -17.34 5.87 9.50
CA ILE A 865 -16.62 4.73 10.10
C ILE A 865 -15.44 4.34 9.21
N ILE A 866 -15.67 4.18 7.91
CA ILE A 866 -14.64 3.82 6.93
C ILE A 866 -13.54 4.89 6.90
N GLY A 867 -13.91 6.16 6.81
CA GLY A 867 -12.97 7.28 6.82
C GLY A 867 -12.13 7.37 8.10
N GLY A 868 -12.75 7.17 9.26
CA GLY A 868 -12.06 7.13 10.57
C GLY A 868 -11.06 5.98 10.68
N VAL A 869 -11.42 4.78 10.22
CA VAL A 869 -10.50 3.63 10.13
C VAL A 869 -9.32 3.95 9.20
N LEU A 870 -9.57 4.56 8.03
CA LEU A 870 -8.50 4.98 7.12
C LEU A 870 -7.58 6.04 7.74
N ILE A 871 -8.09 6.93 8.59
CA ILE A 871 -7.28 7.89 9.37
C ILE A 871 -6.39 7.13 10.38
N VAL A 872 -6.92 6.18 11.14
CA VAL A 872 -6.13 5.34 12.06
C VAL A 872 -5.01 4.62 11.31
N LEU A 873 -5.32 3.96 10.19
CA LEU A 873 -4.32 3.28 9.35
C LEU A 873 -3.26 4.26 8.79
N ALA A 874 -3.62 5.50 8.52
CA ALA A 874 -2.69 6.54 8.06
C ALA A 874 -1.76 7.04 9.17
N VAL A 875 -2.29 7.29 10.37
CA VAL A 875 -1.56 7.73 11.58
C VAL A 875 -0.49 6.72 11.97
N PHE A 876 -0.84 5.43 12.03
CA PHE A 876 0.13 4.36 12.33
C PHE A 876 1.04 4.01 11.14
N GLY A 877 0.76 4.55 9.95
CA GLY A 877 1.55 4.37 8.74
C GLY A 877 1.37 3.02 8.06
N CYS A 878 0.29 2.31 8.37
CA CYS A 878 -0.09 1.00 7.84
C CYS A 878 -0.75 1.07 6.45
N GLY A 879 -1.45 2.17 6.15
CA GLY A 879 -2.15 2.38 4.87
C GLY A 879 -1.45 3.34 3.89
N ARG A 880 -1.70 3.16 2.58
CA ARG A 880 -1.38 4.14 1.52
C ARG A 880 -2.50 4.22 0.46
N PRO A 881 -2.83 5.41 -0.08
CA PRO A 881 -2.31 6.73 0.28
C PRO A 881 -2.75 7.16 1.70
N ARG A 882 -1.92 7.92 2.41
CA ARG A 882 -2.22 8.35 3.80
C ARG A 882 -3.41 9.31 3.90
N TRP A 883 -3.78 9.95 2.79
CA TRP A 883 -4.97 10.79 2.71
C TRP A 883 -6.23 10.03 2.30
N ALA A 884 -6.19 8.69 2.18
CA ALA A 884 -7.34 7.89 1.72
C ALA A 884 -8.63 8.15 2.51
N GLY A 885 -8.54 8.44 3.82
CA GLY A 885 -9.69 8.85 4.63
C GLY A 885 -10.38 10.10 4.09
N LEU A 886 -9.63 11.10 3.60
CA LEU A 886 -10.20 12.30 2.98
C LEU A 886 -10.97 12.00 1.69
N ALA A 887 -10.55 10.97 0.94
CA ALA A 887 -11.24 10.58 -0.31
C ALA A 887 -12.65 10.01 -0.06
N ILE A 888 -12.90 9.50 1.14
CA ILE A 888 -14.21 9.00 1.59
C ILE A 888 -14.97 10.09 2.36
N LEU A 889 -14.30 10.83 3.24
CA LEU A 889 -14.92 11.82 4.13
C LEU A 889 -15.31 13.12 3.41
N ILE A 890 -14.59 13.56 2.38
CA ILE A 890 -14.93 14.80 1.65
C ILE A 890 -16.27 14.65 0.90
N PRO A 891 -16.50 13.59 0.09
CA PRO A 891 -17.81 13.37 -0.53
C PRO A 891 -18.93 13.23 0.51
N ALA A 892 -18.71 12.48 1.58
CA ALA A 892 -19.73 12.26 2.62
C ALA A 892 -20.09 13.56 3.37
N GLY A 893 -19.08 14.36 3.75
CA GLY A 893 -19.30 15.65 4.40
C GLY A 893 -19.98 16.66 3.48
N ALA A 894 -19.60 16.72 2.20
CA ALA A 894 -20.27 17.56 1.21
C ALA A 894 -21.75 17.15 1.03
N TRP A 895 -22.03 15.84 0.95
CA TRP A 895 -23.38 15.31 0.83
C TRP A 895 -24.26 15.62 2.05
N ALA A 896 -23.70 15.46 3.25
CA ALA A 896 -24.37 15.80 4.50
C ALA A 896 -24.64 17.30 4.64
N LEU A 897 -23.75 18.17 4.16
CA LEU A 897 -23.98 19.62 4.14
C LEU A 897 -25.12 20.03 3.21
N ILE A 898 -25.27 19.37 2.06
CA ILE A 898 -26.40 19.57 1.13
C ILE A 898 -27.72 19.17 1.81
N HIS A 899 -27.74 18.02 2.50
CA HIS A 899 -28.93 17.47 3.15
C HIS A 899 -29.05 17.81 4.65
N ARG A 900 -28.44 18.92 5.09
CA ARG A 900 -28.39 19.32 6.51
C ARG A 900 -29.76 19.49 7.17
N GLY A 901 -30.81 19.78 6.39
CA GLY A 901 -32.19 19.88 6.89
C GLY A 901 -32.70 18.54 7.41
N GLU A 902 -32.56 17.48 6.62
CA GLU A 902 -32.97 16.11 6.99
C GLU A 902 -32.13 15.55 8.15
N LEU A 903 -30.85 15.93 8.21
CA LEU A 903 -29.93 15.49 9.26
C LEU A 903 -30.16 16.16 10.62
N GLY A 904 -30.83 17.33 10.67
CA GLY A 904 -31.01 18.09 11.91
C GLY A 904 -31.79 17.35 13.00
N GLY A 905 -32.67 16.41 12.62
CA GLY A 905 -33.39 15.53 13.56
C GLY A 905 -32.58 14.34 14.07
N TYR A 906 -31.44 14.02 13.45
CA TYR A 906 -30.60 12.84 13.74
C TYR A 906 -29.21 13.20 14.30
N LEU A 907 -28.93 14.48 14.53
CA LEU A 907 -27.68 15.01 15.06
C LEU A 907 -27.97 16.11 16.09
N SER A 908 -27.97 15.77 17.37
CA SER A 908 -28.07 16.76 18.46
C SER A 908 -26.80 16.82 19.30
N LEU A 909 -26.26 18.02 19.46
CA LEU A 909 -25.13 18.30 20.34
C LEU A 909 -25.45 18.05 21.83
N SER A 910 -26.73 18.04 22.22
CA SER A 910 -27.15 17.76 23.60
C SER A 910 -26.87 16.33 24.05
N ASN A 911 -26.68 15.40 23.12
CA ASN A 911 -26.64 13.97 23.40
C ASN A 911 -25.22 13.37 23.20
N LEU A 912 -24.22 14.24 23.07
CA LEU A 912 -22.81 13.89 23.04
C LEU A 912 -22.39 13.37 24.42
N PHE A 913 -21.72 12.22 24.46
CA PHE A 913 -21.36 11.49 25.69
C PHE A 913 -22.54 10.98 26.54
N ASP A 914 -23.78 10.96 26.05
CA ASP A 914 -24.91 10.37 26.78
C ASP A 914 -24.66 8.86 27.03
N PRO A 915 -24.62 8.38 28.30
CA PRO A 915 -24.40 6.97 28.61
C PRO A 915 -25.48 6.04 28.04
N SER A 916 -26.70 6.54 27.79
CA SER A 916 -27.78 5.78 27.19
C SER A 916 -27.48 5.31 25.76
N ASN A 917 -26.55 5.98 25.05
CA ASN A 917 -26.06 5.56 23.73
C ASN A 917 -25.39 4.17 23.74
N PHE A 918 -25.00 3.67 24.93
CA PHE A 918 -24.42 2.33 25.13
C PHE A 918 -25.39 1.33 25.76
N ALA A 919 -26.58 1.74 26.14
CA ALA A 919 -27.60 0.84 26.65
C ALA A 919 -28.23 0.06 25.47
N PRO A 920 -28.32 -1.28 25.54
CA PRO A 920 -29.15 -2.03 24.60
C PRO A 920 -30.64 -1.65 24.79
N PRO A 921 -31.51 -1.87 23.79
CA PRO A 921 -32.93 -1.56 23.93
C PRO A 921 -33.56 -2.37 25.08
N HIS A 922 -34.00 -1.66 26.12
CA HIS A 922 -34.65 -2.26 27.29
C HIS A 922 -36.18 -2.25 27.10
N THR A 923 -36.81 -3.42 27.20
CA THR A 923 -38.26 -3.55 27.30
C THR A 923 -38.63 -3.87 28.74
N SER A 924 -39.46 -3.02 29.36
CA SER A 924 -39.98 -3.27 30.72
C SER A 924 -41.04 -4.36 30.68
N THR A 925 -40.85 -5.46 31.40
CA THR A 925 -41.83 -6.56 31.45
C THR A 925 -43.13 -6.14 32.13
N ALA A 926 -44.27 -6.55 31.58
CA ALA A 926 -45.57 -6.24 32.16
C ALA A 926 -45.78 -6.96 33.52
N PRO A 927 -46.55 -6.37 34.46
CA PRO A 927 -46.78 -6.97 35.77
C PRO A 927 -47.33 -8.40 35.69
N GLY A 928 -46.60 -9.36 36.27
CA GLY A 928 -46.99 -10.78 36.24
C GLY A 928 -46.75 -11.50 34.90
N VAL A 929 -45.86 -10.97 34.06
CA VAL A 929 -45.35 -11.63 32.84
C VAL A 929 -43.82 -11.61 32.87
N SER A 930 -43.18 -12.72 32.46
CA SER A 930 -41.72 -12.80 32.35
C SER A 930 -41.28 -12.92 30.89
N ARG A 931 -40.10 -12.36 30.60
CA ARG A 931 -39.41 -12.51 29.31
C ARG A 931 -39.00 -13.96 29.09
N LEU A 932 -39.16 -14.50 27.88
CA LEU A 932 -38.75 -15.87 27.56
C LEU A 932 -37.21 -16.02 27.62
N PRO A 933 -36.68 -17.15 28.13
CA PRO A 933 -35.23 -17.35 28.25
C PRO A 933 -34.45 -17.20 26.93
N ILE A 934 -35.07 -17.51 25.79
CA ILE A 934 -34.46 -17.41 24.45
C ILE A 934 -33.98 -15.99 24.10
N VAL A 935 -34.65 -14.94 24.56
CA VAL A 935 -34.24 -13.54 24.34
C VAL A 935 -32.90 -13.29 25.06
N GLY A 936 -32.80 -13.80 26.29
CA GLY A 936 -31.56 -13.81 27.05
C GLY A 936 -30.49 -14.66 26.36
N TYR A 937 -30.80 -15.91 26.00
CA TYR A 937 -29.82 -16.82 25.37
C TYR A 937 -29.26 -16.26 24.05
N SER A 938 -30.09 -15.67 23.20
CA SER A 938 -29.65 -15.07 21.93
C SER A 938 -28.70 -13.89 22.17
N SER A 939 -29.03 -13.02 23.14
CA SER A 939 -28.20 -11.88 23.53
C SER A 939 -26.87 -12.30 24.15
N HIS A 940 -26.89 -13.28 25.08
CA HIS A 940 -25.69 -13.83 25.70
C HIS A 940 -24.82 -14.61 24.70
N ALA A 941 -25.41 -15.31 23.73
CA ALA A 941 -24.68 -16.00 22.68
C ALA A 941 -23.93 -15.02 21.77
N LEU A 942 -24.57 -13.91 21.37
CA LEU A 942 -23.91 -12.85 20.60
C LEU A 942 -22.73 -12.26 21.39
N ALA A 943 -22.97 -11.89 22.66
CA ALA A 943 -21.92 -11.37 23.54
C ALA A 943 -20.77 -12.38 23.74
N LEU A 944 -21.08 -13.67 23.93
CA LEU A 944 -20.08 -14.72 24.10
C LEU A 944 -19.24 -14.93 22.82
N GLY A 945 -19.86 -14.91 21.64
CA GLY A 945 -19.13 -15.01 20.37
C GLY A 945 -18.16 -13.83 20.17
N LEU A 946 -18.61 -12.61 20.47
CA LEU A 946 -17.78 -11.41 20.45
C LEU A 946 -16.68 -11.45 21.52
N LEU A 947 -16.95 -11.96 22.73
CA LEU A 947 -15.97 -12.13 23.80
C LEU A 947 -14.91 -13.18 23.45
N VAL A 948 -15.27 -14.30 22.84
CA VAL A 948 -14.32 -15.32 22.35
C VAL A 948 -13.41 -14.73 21.27
N LEU A 949 -13.98 -14.02 20.29
CA LEU A 949 -13.19 -13.34 19.26
C LEU A 949 -12.26 -12.29 19.88
N SER A 950 -12.78 -11.47 20.80
CA SER A 950 -12.02 -10.40 21.47
C SER A 950 -10.93 -10.94 22.39
N GLY A 951 -11.16 -12.07 23.07
CA GLY A 951 -10.15 -12.77 23.86
C GLY A 951 -9.01 -13.31 23.00
N CYS A 952 -9.33 -13.94 21.86
CA CYS A 952 -8.32 -14.33 20.88
C CYS A 952 -7.59 -13.10 20.31
N ALA A 953 -8.31 -12.03 19.98
CA ALA A 953 -7.74 -10.77 19.48
C ALA A 953 -6.81 -10.13 20.51
N LEU A 954 -7.15 -10.15 21.80
CA LEU A 954 -6.33 -9.66 22.89
C LEU A 954 -5.04 -10.47 23.04
N VAL A 955 -5.10 -11.81 22.97
CA VAL A 955 -3.90 -12.67 22.99
C VAL A 955 -2.99 -12.39 21.78
N GLY A 956 -3.58 -12.21 20.58
CA GLY A 956 -2.84 -11.80 19.39
C GLY A 956 -2.21 -10.41 19.54
N PHE A 957 -2.97 -9.43 20.02
CA PHE A 957 -2.50 -8.07 20.29
C PHE A 957 -1.37 -8.05 21.32
N VAL A 958 -1.51 -8.70 22.47
CA VAL A 958 -0.48 -8.72 23.53
C VAL A 958 0.85 -9.27 23.02
N ARG A 959 0.83 -10.29 22.15
CA ARG A 959 2.03 -10.84 21.50
C ARG A 959 2.71 -9.86 20.54
N HIS A 960 1.93 -9.01 19.86
CA HIS A 960 2.42 -8.07 18.85
C HIS A 960 2.31 -6.60 19.28
N ARG A 961 2.10 -6.30 20.57
CA ARG A 961 1.87 -4.95 21.11
C ARG A 961 3.03 -3.96 20.90
N HIS A 962 4.19 -4.46 20.52
CA HIS A 962 5.37 -3.66 20.18
C HIS A 962 5.37 -3.24 18.70
N GLU A 963 4.45 -3.77 17.88
CA GLU A 963 4.32 -3.50 16.46
C GLU A 963 3.18 -2.50 16.19
N ARG A 964 3.43 -1.53 15.30
CA ARG A 964 2.49 -0.43 15.02
C ARG A 964 1.17 -0.90 14.41
N TRP A 965 1.18 -1.98 13.63
CA TRP A 965 -0.02 -2.52 13.00
C TRP A 965 -0.98 -3.15 14.01
N ALA A 966 -0.47 -3.70 15.13
CA ALA A 966 -1.32 -4.30 16.15
C ALA A 966 -2.18 -3.22 16.84
N TRP A 967 -1.57 -2.08 17.16
CA TRP A 967 -2.28 -0.88 17.62
C TRP A 967 -3.22 -0.31 16.57
N ALA A 968 -2.79 -0.25 15.30
CA ALA A 968 -3.65 0.23 14.22
C ALA A 968 -4.93 -0.60 14.08
N TYR A 969 -4.85 -1.93 14.15
CA TYR A 969 -6.01 -2.80 14.04
C TYR A 969 -6.88 -2.76 15.31
N LEU A 970 -6.27 -2.73 16.51
CA LEU A 970 -7.02 -2.58 17.76
C LEU A 970 -7.83 -1.28 17.78
N LEU A 971 -7.22 -0.16 17.39
CA LEU A 971 -7.91 1.13 17.33
C LEU A 971 -8.90 1.20 16.16
N SER A 972 -8.64 0.53 15.03
CA SER A 972 -9.61 0.41 13.93
C SER A 972 -10.89 -0.32 14.37
N ALA A 973 -10.78 -1.32 15.26
CA ALA A 973 -11.94 -1.96 15.87
C ALA A 973 -12.75 -1.03 16.80
N GLY A 974 -12.13 0.04 17.32
CA GLY A 974 -12.76 1.02 18.21
C GLY A 974 -13.41 2.21 17.51
N VAL A 975 -13.15 2.46 16.21
CA VAL A 975 -13.62 3.68 15.51
C VAL A 975 -15.15 3.83 15.54
N GLY A 976 -15.90 2.73 15.39
CA GLY A 976 -17.36 2.76 15.47
C GLY A 976 -17.88 3.23 16.83
N GLY A 977 -17.20 2.87 17.92
CA GLY A 977 -17.55 3.32 19.28
C GLY A 977 -17.30 4.81 19.49
N VAL A 978 -16.23 5.38 18.91
CA VAL A 978 -15.96 6.83 19.00
C VAL A 978 -17.06 7.66 18.32
N LEU A 979 -17.57 7.19 17.17
CA LEU A 979 -18.70 7.84 16.50
C LEU A 979 -20.01 7.71 17.28
N LEU A 980 -20.17 6.65 18.08
CA LEU A 980 -21.34 6.45 18.95
C LEU A 980 -21.34 7.37 20.18
N VAL A 981 -20.16 7.67 20.74
CA VAL A 981 -20.02 8.73 21.76
C VAL A 981 -20.46 10.10 21.21
N ALA A 982 -20.23 10.33 19.92
CA ALA A 982 -20.49 11.61 19.27
C ALA A 982 -21.93 11.80 18.75
N ASN A 983 -22.73 10.73 18.62
CA ASN A 983 -24.12 10.81 18.17
C ASN A 983 -24.97 9.61 18.63
N PRO A 984 -26.15 9.81 19.26
CA PRO A 984 -27.12 8.74 19.50
C PRO A 984 -27.72 8.26 18.19
N TYR A 985 -27.16 7.19 17.64
CA TYR A 985 -27.80 6.46 16.55
C TYR A 985 -28.83 5.45 17.08
N GLY A 986 -29.74 5.95 17.94
CA GLY A 986 -30.69 5.15 18.71
C GLY A 986 -30.06 3.94 19.41
N ASN A 987 -30.87 2.93 19.65
CA ASN A 987 -30.45 1.69 20.31
C ASN A 987 -29.70 0.70 19.38
N GLU A 988 -29.48 1.05 18.10
CA GLU A 988 -28.77 0.19 17.13
C GLU A 988 -27.25 0.37 17.13
N GLY A 989 -26.75 1.48 17.68
CA GLY A 989 -25.37 1.91 17.48
C GLY A 989 -24.29 0.91 17.93
N ILE A 990 -24.54 0.16 19.00
CA ILE A 990 -23.65 -0.89 19.52
C ILE A 990 -23.44 -2.05 18.51
N PHE A 991 -24.48 -2.40 17.75
CA PHE A 991 -24.41 -3.41 16.69
C PHE A 991 -23.58 -2.90 15.49
N ARG A 992 -23.72 -1.62 15.13
CA ARG A 992 -22.94 -0.99 14.05
C ARG A 992 -21.44 -0.90 14.41
N TRP A 993 -21.12 -0.55 15.66
CA TRP A 993 -19.74 -0.60 16.17
C TRP A 993 -19.16 -2.01 16.07
N SER A 994 -19.89 -3.00 16.58
CA SER A 994 -19.45 -4.41 16.60
C SER A 994 -19.18 -4.94 15.19
N LEU A 995 -20.10 -4.73 14.23
CA LEU A 995 -19.97 -5.17 12.84
C LEU A 995 -18.68 -4.68 12.17
N PHE A 996 -18.43 -3.37 12.21
CA PHE A 996 -17.23 -2.79 11.59
C PHE A 996 -15.93 -3.14 12.35
N GLY A 997 -16.02 -3.56 13.62
CA GLY A 997 -14.89 -4.03 14.42
C GLY A 997 -14.45 -5.47 14.15
N ILE A 998 -15.39 -6.38 13.84
CA ILE A 998 -15.15 -7.83 13.66
C ILE A 998 -13.95 -8.13 12.72
N PRO A 999 -13.81 -7.52 11.52
CA PRO A 999 -12.68 -7.81 10.62
C PRO A 999 -11.30 -7.49 11.22
N TRP A 1000 -11.21 -6.44 12.04
CA TRP A 1000 -9.97 -6.02 12.69
C TRP A 1000 -9.63 -6.91 13.88
N LEU A 1001 -10.64 -7.32 14.66
CA LEU A 1001 -10.49 -8.32 15.71
C LEU A 1001 -10.06 -9.67 15.13
N ALA A 1002 -10.62 -10.11 13.99
CA ALA A 1002 -10.22 -11.34 13.31
C ALA A 1002 -8.76 -11.31 12.80
N LEU A 1003 -8.29 -10.16 12.30
CA LEU A 1003 -6.88 -9.96 11.93
C LEU A 1003 -5.93 -10.13 13.13
N LEU A 1004 -6.31 -9.64 14.31
CA LEU A 1004 -5.55 -9.84 15.55
C LEU A 1004 -5.65 -11.29 16.04
N ALA A 1005 -6.86 -11.86 16.09
CA ALA A 1005 -7.15 -13.17 16.66
C ALA A 1005 -6.37 -14.32 16.01
N VAL A 1006 -6.12 -14.25 14.69
CA VAL A 1006 -5.29 -15.25 13.99
C VAL A 1006 -3.87 -15.38 14.55
N HIS A 1007 -3.32 -14.34 15.17
CA HIS A 1007 -1.98 -14.35 15.78
C HIS A 1007 -1.95 -15.00 17.19
N ALA A 1008 -3.12 -15.34 17.75
CA ALA A 1008 -3.20 -16.10 19.01
C ALA A 1008 -2.70 -17.56 18.87
N VAL A 1009 -2.58 -18.10 17.65
CA VAL A 1009 -2.36 -19.53 17.41
C VAL A 1009 -0.99 -19.87 16.76
N GLU A 1010 -0.01 -18.97 16.84
CA GLU A 1010 1.27 -19.13 16.14
C GLU A 1010 2.23 -20.20 16.69
N ARG A 1011 2.09 -20.65 17.94
CA ARG A 1011 3.11 -21.46 18.67
C ARG A 1011 2.75 -22.90 19.14
N PRO A 1012 1.54 -23.48 19.02
CA PRO A 1012 1.30 -24.86 19.45
C PRO A 1012 1.72 -25.92 18.42
N SER A 1013 1.91 -27.16 18.89
CA SER A 1013 2.13 -28.33 18.03
C SER A 1013 0.94 -28.56 17.08
N PRO A 1014 1.12 -29.24 15.93
CA PRO A 1014 0.05 -29.37 14.93
C PRO A 1014 -1.26 -29.94 15.48
N LEU A 1015 -1.19 -31.01 16.29
CA LEU A 1015 -2.37 -31.64 16.90
C LEU A 1015 -3.12 -30.68 17.84
N VAL A 1016 -2.42 -30.06 18.79
CA VAL A 1016 -3.00 -29.09 19.73
C VAL A 1016 -3.60 -27.90 18.97
N ARG A 1017 -2.93 -27.43 17.92
CA ARG A 1017 -3.40 -26.34 17.07
C ARG A 1017 -4.71 -26.66 16.35
N TYR A 1018 -4.83 -27.83 15.72
CA TYR A 1018 -6.05 -28.21 15.01
C TYR A 1018 -7.20 -28.53 15.96
N GLY A 1019 -6.92 -29.16 17.11
CA GLY A 1019 -7.92 -29.43 18.16
C GLY A 1019 -8.50 -28.13 18.73
N ALA A 1020 -7.63 -27.24 19.22
CA ALA A 1020 -8.06 -25.94 19.75
C ALA A 1020 -8.80 -25.09 18.72
N TRP A 1021 -8.34 -25.07 17.46
CA TRP A 1021 -9.06 -24.36 16.39
C TRP A 1021 -10.46 -24.92 16.13
N THR A 1022 -10.58 -26.25 16.07
CA THR A 1022 -11.88 -26.91 15.83
C THR A 1022 -12.83 -26.64 16.99
N ALA A 1023 -12.34 -26.69 18.24
CA ALA A 1023 -13.14 -26.35 19.41
C ALA A 1023 -13.61 -24.88 19.40
N VAL A 1024 -12.72 -23.93 19.09
CA VAL A 1024 -13.09 -22.51 18.98
C VAL A 1024 -14.13 -22.28 17.88
N THR A 1025 -13.92 -22.86 16.69
CA THR A 1025 -14.87 -22.68 15.57
C THR A 1025 -16.20 -23.42 15.79
N ALA A 1026 -16.22 -24.55 16.48
CA ALA A 1026 -17.46 -25.23 16.87
C ALA A 1026 -18.22 -24.44 17.95
N GLY A 1027 -17.52 -23.87 18.93
CA GLY A 1027 -18.11 -22.98 19.93
C GLY A 1027 -18.68 -21.70 19.31
N LEU A 1028 -17.94 -21.06 18.41
CA LEU A 1028 -18.42 -19.89 17.66
C LEU A 1028 -19.61 -20.22 16.76
N LEU A 1029 -19.63 -21.39 16.11
CA LEU A 1029 -20.81 -21.85 15.38
C LEU A 1029 -22.02 -22.02 16.30
N ALA A 1030 -21.86 -22.65 17.46
CA ALA A 1030 -22.94 -22.81 18.43
C ALA A 1030 -23.48 -21.45 18.92
N THR A 1031 -22.60 -20.49 19.22
CA THR A 1031 -23.05 -19.13 19.58
C THR A 1031 -23.71 -18.41 18.40
N PHE A 1032 -23.20 -18.57 17.17
CA PHE A 1032 -23.81 -18.01 15.96
C PHE A 1032 -25.23 -18.53 15.76
N LEU A 1033 -25.44 -19.85 15.83
CA LEU A 1033 -26.75 -20.45 15.56
C LEU A 1033 -27.82 -19.92 16.53
N VAL A 1034 -27.50 -19.84 17.82
CA VAL A 1034 -28.42 -19.31 18.85
C VAL A 1034 -28.62 -17.81 18.69
N ALA A 1035 -27.55 -17.03 18.52
CA ALA A 1035 -27.62 -15.58 18.40
C ALA A 1035 -28.35 -15.10 17.15
N ALA A 1036 -28.06 -15.73 16.00
CA ALA A 1036 -28.64 -15.35 14.73
C ALA A 1036 -30.10 -15.81 14.60
N PHE A 1037 -30.40 -17.09 14.87
CA PHE A 1037 -31.70 -17.70 14.53
C PHE A 1037 -32.65 -17.88 15.73
N GLY A 1038 -32.19 -17.66 16.97
CA GLY A 1038 -32.98 -17.89 18.18
C GLY A 1038 -34.30 -17.11 18.24
N MET A 1039 -34.30 -15.90 17.67
CA MET A 1039 -35.40 -14.93 17.67
C MET A 1039 -36.17 -14.84 16.34
N ASP A 1040 -35.97 -15.78 15.40
CA ASP A 1040 -36.60 -15.72 14.07
C ASP A 1040 -38.15 -15.75 14.11
N GLY A 1041 -38.75 -16.25 15.20
CA GLY A 1041 -40.22 -16.29 15.37
C GLY A 1041 -40.90 -14.91 15.36
N SER A 1042 -40.19 -13.87 15.82
CA SER A 1042 -40.62 -12.47 15.77
C SER A 1042 -39.86 -11.62 14.74
N ALA A 1043 -38.60 -11.97 14.41
CA ALA A 1043 -37.78 -11.20 13.47
C ALA A 1043 -38.12 -11.44 11.98
N VAL A 1044 -38.52 -12.65 11.59
CA VAL A 1044 -38.78 -13.00 10.18
C VAL A 1044 -40.12 -12.42 9.72
N MET A 1045 -40.09 -11.77 8.56
CA MET A 1045 -41.27 -11.20 7.91
C MET A 1045 -42.25 -12.30 7.49
N ARG A 1046 -43.55 -12.10 7.72
CA ARG A 1046 -44.60 -13.02 7.24
C ARG A 1046 -45.30 -12.43 6.02
N ARG A 1047 -45.61 -13.30 5.05
CA ARG A 1047 -46.31 -12.87 3.83
C ARG A 1047 -47.69 -12.27 4.12
N SER A 1048 -48.40 -12.80 5.13
CA SER A 1048 -49.69 -12.27 5.58
C SER A 1048 -49.61 -10.87 6.17
N ASP A 1049 -48.52 -10.53 6.87
CA ASP A 1049 -48.32 -9.20 7.46
C ASP A 1049 -48.05 -8.15 6.37
N LEU A 1050 -47.23 -8.51 5.38
CA LEU A 1050 -46.97 -7.66 4.22
C LEU A 1050 -48.22 -7.49 3.33
N ASP A 1051 -48.98 -8.57 3.09
CA ASP A 1051 -50.24 -8.50 2.34
C ASP A 1051 -51.30 -7.67 3.08
N ALA A 1052 -51.35 -7.74 4.42
CA ALA A 1052 -52.21 -6.91 5.27
C ALA A 1052 -51.84 -5.42 5.16
N TRP A 1053 -50.56 -5.07 5.32
CA TRP A 1053 -50.05 -3.72 5.14
C TRP A 1053 -50.34 -3.17 3.72
N ARG A 1054 -50.03 -3.94 2.68
CA ARG A 1054 -50.32 -3.56 1.29
C ARG A 1054 -51.81 -3.47 1.00
N THR A 1055 -52.68 -4.09 1.81
CA THR A 1055 -54.13 -3.91 1.70
C THR A 1055 -54.59 -2.63 2.37
N PHE A 1056 -54.06 -2.28 3.55
CA PHE A 1056 -54.25 -0.95 4.14
C PHE A 1056 -53.81 0.15 3.16
N ALA A 1057 -52.57 0.10 2.67
CA ALA A 1057 -52.01 1.12 1.76
C ALA A 1057 -52.78 1.30 0.44
N ARG A 1058 -53.56 0.31 0.00
CA ARG A 1058 -54.40 0.39 -1.22
C ARG A 1058 -55.86 0.77 -0.96
N THR A 1059 -56.36 0.59 0.26
CA THR A 1059 -57.81 0.72 0.58
C THR A 1059 -58.13 1.83 1.58
N ALA A 1060 -57.12 2.39 2.23
CA ALA A 1060 -57.29 3.48 3.18
C ALA A 1060 -57.41 4.85 2.47
N PRO A 1061 -58.22 5.79 2.99
CA PRO A 1061 -58.20 7.19 2.55
C PRO A 1061 -56.82 7.84 2.75
N ALA A 1062 -56.54 8.85 1.92
CA ALA A 1062 -55.30 9.63 1.86
C ALA A 1062 -54.92 10.44 3.12
N ASN A 1063 -55.50 10.14 4.28
CA ASN A 1063 -55.26 10.77 5.57
C ASN A 1063 -55.65 9.86 6.75
N ALA A 1064 -55.78 8.56 6.51
CA ALA A 1064 -56.07 7.55 7.52
C ALA A 1064 -54.80 7.10 8.24
N ASP A 1065 -54.89 6.89 9.55
CA ASP A 1065 -53.82 6.36 10.39
C ASP A 1065 -53.97 4.83 10.57
N LEU A 1066 -52.84 4.13 10.76
CA LEU A 1066 -52.82 2.71 11.11
C LEU A 1066 -52.32 2.50 12.55
N LEU A 1067 -53.12 1.81 13.35
CA LEU A 1067 -52.75 1.31 14.66
C LEU A 1067 -52.26 -0.14 14.58
N SER A 1068 -51.01 -0.40 14.94
CA SER A 1068 -50.51 -1.76 15.16
C SER A 1068 -50.92 -2.26 16.54
N VAL A 1069 -51.94 -3.14 16.62
CA VAL A 1069 -52.53 -3.64 17.86
C VAL A 1069 -51.70 -4.81 18.41
N GLY A 1070 -50.76 -4.48 19.29
CA GLY A 1070 -49.82 -5.40 19.93
C GLY A 1070 -48.41 -4.80 19.99
N PHE A 1071 -47.44 -5.58 20.46
CA PHE A 1071 -46.05 -5.12 20.62
C PHE A 1071 -45.14 -5.66 19.51
N GLY A 1072 -44.15 -4.87 19.10
CA GLY A 1072 -43.17 -5.24 18.07
C GLY A 1072 -43.44 -4.59 16.70
N ASP A 1073 -42.47 -4.77 15.79
CA ASP A 1073 -42.46 -4.11 14.48
C ASP A 1073 -43.27 -4.91 13.44
N LEU A 1074 -43.83 -4.18 12.47
CA LEU A 1074 -44.43 -4.74 11.25
C LEU A 1074 -43.69 -4.23 10.00
N PRO A 1075 -43.91 -4.84 8.81
CA PRO A 1075 -43.24 -4.40 7.58
C PRO A 1075 -43.52 -2.95 7.15
N GLY A 1076 -44.48 -2.28 7.79
CA GLY A 1076 -45.11 -1.04 7.34
C GLY A 1076 -44.49 0.27 7.80
N ASP A 1077 -43.51 0.26 8.72
CA ASP A 1077 -43.00 1.49 9.37
C ASP A 1077 -42.16 2.43 8.47
N VAL A 1078 -42.51 2.56 7.19
CA VAL A 1078 -41.94 3.53 6.24
C VAL A 1078 -42.35 4.96 6.66
N PRO A 1079 -41.44 5.96 6.60
CA PRO A 1079 -41.85 7.36 6.66
C PRO A 1079 -42.65 7.75 5.41
N GLN A 1080 -43.98 7.76 5.57
CA GLN A 1080 -45.02 8.40 4.75
C GLN A 1080 -44.61 8.76 3.31
N THR A 1081 -44.49 7.75 2.44
CA THR A 1081 -44.33 7.92 0.98
C THR A 1081 -45.65 8.17 0.25
N GLY A 1082 -46.80 7.99 0.93
CA GLY A 1082 -48.13 8.35 0.44
C GLY A 1082 -48.76 9.43 1.31
N PRO A 1083 -49.94 9.95 0.94
CA PRO A 1083 -50.61 11.01 1.70
C PRO A 1083 -51.15 10.55 3.06
N HIS A 1084 -51.27 9.24 3.29
CA HIS A 1084 -51.69 8.62 4.55
C HIS A 1084 -50.80 9.06 5.72
N ARG A 1085 -51.43 9.46 6.83
CA ARG A 1085 -50.74 9.93 8.03
C ARG A 1085 -50.44 8.79 9.00
N THR A 1086 -49.43 9.06 9.84
CA THR A 1086 -49.08 8.40 11.10
C THR A 1086 -49.44 6.92 11.26
N GLN A 1087 -48.43 6.05 11.21
CA GLN A 1087 -48.53 4.79 11.93
C GLN A 1087 -48.40 5.08 13.43
N ILE A 1088 -49.31 4.52 14.23
CA ILE A 1088 -49.36 4.70 15.68
C ILE A 1088 -49.13 3.33 16.33
N THR A 1089 -48.18 3.25 17.25
CA THR A 1089 -47.92 2.01 18.00
C THR A 1089 -48.94 1.84 19.12
N TYR A 1090 -49.37 0.61 19.38
CA TYR A 1090 -50.23 0.29 20.52
C TYR A 1090 -49.63 0.76 21.85
N GLU A 1091 -48.32 0.67 22.02
CA GLU A 1091 -47.61 1.21 23.19
C GLU A 1091 -47.86 2.71 23.43
N THR A 1092 -47.97 3.53 22.37
CA THR A 1092 -48.25 4.96 22.48
C THR A 1092 -49.68 5.27 22.94
N LEU A 1093 -50.65 4.40 22.62
CA LEU A 1093 -52.07 4.60 22.94
C LEU A 1093 -52.57 3.78 24.14
N ALA A 1094 -51.91 2.67 24.48
CA ALA A 1094 -52.22 1.87 25.65
C ALA A 1094 -51.93 2.67 26.93
N ASP A 1095 -52.80 2.55 27.92
CA ASP A 1095 -52.53 3.08 29.26
C ASP A 1095 -51.78 2.02 30.08
N ALA A 1096 -50.94 2.44 31.02
CA ALA A 1096 -50.32 1.54 32.00
C ALA A 1096 -51.39 0.75 32.79
N ALA A 1097 -52.59 1.32 32.96
CA ALA A 1097 -53.74 0.60 33.52
C ALA A 1097 -54.27 -0.53 32.62
N SER A 1098 -54.14 -0.42 31.29
CA SER A 1098 -54.55 -1.47 30.33
C SER A 1098 -53.55 -2.63 30.23
N GLN A 1099 -52.32 -2.45 30.73
CA GLN A 1099 -51.27 -3.48 30.84
C GLN A 1099 -51.35 -4.30 32.14
N ARG A 1100 -52.44 -4.15 32.92
CA ARG A 1100 -52.67 -4.90 34.18
C ARG A 1100 -52.83 -6.41 33.92
N PRO A 1101 -52.68 -7.28 34.94
CA PRO A 1101 -52.69 -8.74 34.78
C PRO A 1101 -54.00 -9.39 34.27
N GLY A 1102 -55.04 -8.60 33.99
CA GLY A 1102 -56.35 -9.05 33.54
C GLY A 1102 -56.43 -9.31 32.03
N ARG A 1103 -57.58 -9.83 31.59
CA ARG A 1103 -57.93 -9.91 30.16
C ARG A 1103 -58.52 -8.58 29.69
N PRO A 1104 -58.14 -8.06 28.51
CA PRO A 1104 -58.79 -6.90 27.91
C PRO A 1104 -60.31 -7.04 27.85
N THR A 1105 -61.01 -5.94 28.16
CA THR A 1105 -62.46 -5.81 28.17
C THR A 1105 -62.95 -4.93 27.01
N PRO A 1106 -64.24 -4.98 26.65
CA PRO A 1106 -64.81 -4.05 25.66
C PRO A 1106 -64.62 -2.57 26.04
N GLY A 1107 -64.59 -2.25 27.34
CA GLY A 1107 -64.35 -0.90 27.84
C GLY A 1107 -62.94 -0.39 27.56
N ASP A 1108 -61.94 -1.28 27.57
CA ASP A 1108 -60.55 -0.95 27.25
C ASP A 1108 -60.37 -0.66 25.75
N LEU A 1109 -61.05 -1.40 24.88
CA LEU A 1109 -61.06 -1.13 23.43
C LEU A 1109 -61.73 0.21 23.10
N ASP A 1110 -62.86 0.51 23.74
CA ASP A 1110 -63.54 1.80 23.61
C ASP A 1110 -62.69 2.95 24.21
N ALA A 1111 -61.92 2.72 25.28
CA ALA A 1111 -60.98 3.70 25.83
C ALA A 1111 -59.80 3.97 24.90
N LEU A 1112 -59.23 2.92 24.30
CA LEU A 1112 -58.15 3.04 23.32
C LEU A 1112 -58.62 3.83 22.08
N LEU A 1113 -59.83 3.56 21.59
CA LEU A 1113 -60.44 4.31 20.47
C LEU A 1113 -60.64 5.79 20.82
N ARG A 1114 -61.15 6.11 22.02
CA ARG A 1114 -61.28 7.50 22.49
C ARG A 1114 -59.92 8.21 22.59
N ARG A 1115 -58.87 7.52 23.06
CA ARG A 1115 -57.53 8.08 23.21
C ARG A 1115 -56.86 8.37 21.86
N TYR A 1116 -57.08 7.51 20.86
CA TYR A 1116 -56.74 7.83 19.47
C TYR A 1116 -57.50 9.07 18.97
N GLN A 1117 -58.81 9.15 19.19
CA GLN A 1117 -59.63 10.28 18.73
C GLN A 1117 -59.16 11.62 19.32
N SER A 1118 -58.75 11.64 20.60
CA SER A 1118 -58.16 12.82 21.23
C SER A 1118 -56.75 13.17 20.73
N PHE A 1119 -56.04 12.20 20.13
CA PHE A 1119 -54.68 12.41 19.60
C PHE A 1119 -54.70 13.03 18.20
N VAL A 1120 -55.67 12.69 17.35
CA VAL A 1120 -55.67 13.05 15.91
C VAL A 1120 -56.59 14.22 15.56
N GLY A 1121 -57.67 14.46 16.29
CA GLY A 1121 -58.50 15.68 16.20
C GLY A 1121 -59.33 15.91 14.92
N ARG A 1122 -58.95 15.33 13.76
CA ARG A 1122 -59.68 15.30 12.46
C ARG A 1122 -58.84 14.54 11.40
N THR A 1123 -59.36 13.65 10.53
CA THR A 1123 -60.69 13.00 10.44
C THR A 1123 -60.69 11.71 9.59
N GLY A 1124 -59.55 11.28 9.03
CA GLY A 1124 -59.46 10.39 7.84
C GLY A 1124 -59.89 8.93 8.00
N GLY A 1125 -60.24 8.51 9.22
CA GLY A 1125 -60.59 7.14 9.56
C GLY A 1125 -59.40 6.35 10.12
N LEU A 1126 -59.64 5.62 11.20
CA LEU A 1126 -58.65 4.75 11.84
C LEU A 1126 -58.72 3.35 11.24
N TYR A 1127 -57.56 2.77 11.01
CA TYR A 1127 -57.40 1.33 10.75
C TYR A 1127 -56.63 0.69 11.91
N ALA A 1128 -56.88 -0.60 12.16
CA ALA A 1128 -56.13 -1.40 13.12
C ALA A 1128 -55.62 -2.67 12.44
N ILE A 1129 -54.34 -3.00 12.63
CA ILE A 1129 -53.74 -4.26 12.19
C ILE A 1129 -53.40 -5.13 13.41
N TRP A 1130 -53.76 -6.40 13.34
CA TRP A 1130 -53.34 -7.42 14.31
C TRP A 1130 -52.62 -8.55 13.58
N SER A 1131 -51.54 -9.06 14.17
CA SER A 1131 -50.74 -10.14 13.62
C SER A 1131 -50.28 -11.12 14.70
N PRO A 1132 -50.12 -12.42 14.39
CA PRO A 1132 -49.51 -13.37 15.32
C PRO A 1132 -48.05 -13.05 15.61
N VAL A 1133 -47.36 -12.25 14.77
CA VAL A 1133 -45.97 -11.82 15.03
C VAL A 1133 -45.91 -10.84 16.20
N LEU A 1134 -46.89 -9.93 16.32
CA LEU A 1134 -47.01 -9.00 17.45
C LEU A 1134 -47.25 -9.76 18.75
N SER A 1135 -48.15 -10.75 18.73
CA SER A 1135 -48.37 -11.64 19.88
C SER A 1135 -47.13 -12.47 20.23
N THR A 1136 -46.30 -12.83 19.23
CA THR A 1136 -45.07 -13.61 19.43
C THR A 1136 -43.99 -12.75 20.09
N TYR A 1137 -43.78 -11.53 19.58
CA TYR A 1137 -42.86 -10.55 20.14
C TYR A 1137 -43.28 -10.16 21.57
N GLY A 1138 -44.56 -9.84 21.79
CA GLY A 1138 -45.10 -9.50 23.11
C GLY A 1138 -44.87 -10.61 24.15
N ARG A 1139 -45.04 -11.88 23.76
CA ARG A 1139 -44.72 -13.04 24.60
C ARG A 1139 -43.21 -13.16 24.85
N GLU A 1140 -42.39 -13.06 23.81
CA GLU A 1140 -40.94 -13.26 23.91
C GLU A 1140 -40.30 -12.23 24.83
N TYR A 1141 -40.63 -10.95 24.66
CA TYR A 1141 -40.08 -9.84 25.45
C TYR A 1141 -40.73 -9.68 26.83
N GLY A 1142 -41.80 -10.42 27.14
CA GLY A 1142 -42.51 -10.38 28.42
C GLY A 1142 -43.43 -9.15 28.58
N LEU A 1143 -43.95 -8.63 27.47
CA LEU A 1143 -44.79 -7.44 27.38
C LEU A 1143 -46.29 -7.76 27.43
N GLU A 1144 -46.70 -8.91 26.90
CA GLU A 1144 -48.11 -9.31 26.84
C GLU A 1144 -48.25 -10.84 26.82
N ARG A 1145 -49.26 -11.39 27.50
CA ARG A 1145 -49.59 -12.82 27.37
C ARG A 1145 -50.29 -13.09 26.03
N PRO A 1146 -50.03 -14.22 25.35
CA PRO A 1146 -50.75 -14.58 24.12
C PRO A 1146 -52.27 -14.54 24.24
N SER A 1147 -52.81 -14.85 25.43
CA SER A 1147 -54.26 -14.79 25.72
C SER A 1147 -54.81 -13.37 25.90
N GLN A 1148 -53.98 -12.38 26.21
CA GLN A 1148 -54.35 -10.96 26.18
C GLN A 1148 -54.29 -10.43 24.74
N SER A 1149 -53.21 -10.75 24.01
CA SER A 1149 -53.06 -10.38 22.60
C SER A 1149 -54.19 -10.95 21.72
N ARG A 1150 -54.55 -12.23 21.91
CA ARG A 1150 -55.71 -12.87 21.26
C ARG A 1150 -57.03 -12.20 21.64
N ARG A 1151 -57.16 -11.72 22.88
CA ARG A 1151 -58.38 -11.07 23.37
C ARG A 1151 -58.62 -9.72 22.67
N TRP A 1152 -57.57 -8.97 22.33
CA TRP A 1152 -57.72 -7.76 21.51
C TRP A 1152 -58.33 -8.06 20.14
N LEU A 1153 -57.87 -9.13 19.48
CA LEU A 1153 -58.47 -9.59 18.21
C LEU A 1153 -59.95 -9.99 18.39
N GLU A 1154 -60.28 -10.77 19.43
CA GLU A 1154 -61.67 -11.14 19.74
C GLU A 1154 -62.58 -9.91 19.94
N LEU A 1155 -62.10 -8.89 20.68
CA LEU A 1155 -62.83 -7.65 20.91
C LEU A 1155 -63.01 -6.82 19.63
N LEU A 1156 -61.99 -6.76 18.77
CA LEU A 1156 -62.09 -6.10 17.46
C LEU A 1156 -63.10 -6.79 16.54
N MET A 1157 -63.12 -8.13 16.52
CA MET A 1157 -64.10 -8.91 15.73
C MET A 1157 -65.53 -8.80 16.27
N ALA A 1158 -65.71 -8.68 17.59
CA ALA A 1158 -67.03 -8.58 18.22
C ALA A 1158 -67.57 -7.14 18.34
N SER A 1159 -66.76 -6.12 18.08
CA SER A 1159 -67.16 -4.72 18.28
C SER A 1159 -67.90 -4.14 17.07
N PRO A 1160 -69.10 -3.57 17.23
CA PRO A 1160 -69.81 -2.90 16.14
C PRO A 1160 -69.10 -1.62 15.66
N SER A 1161 -68.14 -1.10 16.43
CA SER A 1161 -67.31 0.05 16.05
C SER A 1161 -66.22 -0.30 15.03
N TRP A 1162 -66.02 -1.58 14.69
CA TRP A 1162 -64.93 -2.04 13.84
C TRP A 1162 -65.44 -2.99 12.75
N ARG A 1163 -64.98 -2.78 11.51
CA ARG A 1163 -65.30 -3.64 10.37
C ARG A 1163 -64.04 -4.31 9.84
N LEU A 1164 -64.07 -5.63 9.69
CA LEU A 1164 -62.99 -6.38 9.04
C LEU A 1164 -62.85 -5.98 7.56
N VAL A 1165 -61.63 -5.74 7.12
CA VAL A 1165 -61.26 -5.33 5.74
C VAL A 1165 -60.31 -6.34 5.09
N PHE A 1166 -59.48 -7.03 5.88
CA PHE A 1166 -58.55 -8.06 5.42
C PHE A 1166 -58.41 -9.17 6.46
N GLU A 1167 -58.40 -10.42 6.01
CA GLU A 1167 -58.01 -11.59 6.79
C GLU A 1167 -57.22 -12.53 5.88
N ARG A 1168 -55.98 -12.86 6.25
CA ARG A 1168 -55.19 -13.93 5.60
C ARG A 1168 -54.11 -14.43 6.53
N GLY A 1169 -53.91 -15.75 6.62
CA GLY A 1169 -52.79 -16.35 7.36
C GLY A 1169 -52.72 -15.99 8.85
N GLY A 1170 -53.86 -15.58 9.44
CA GLY A 1170 -53.94 -15.10 10.82
C GLY A 1170 -53.58 -13.62 11.03
N SER A 1171 -53.27 -12.86 9.97
CA SER A 1171 -53.10 -11.40 10.04
C SER A 1171 -54.40 -10.72 9.59
N TYR A 1172 -54.85 -9.71 10.34
CA TYR A 1172 -56.15 -9.05 10.17
C TYR A 1172 -56.01 -7.54 10.08
N VAL A 1173 -56.81 -6.89 9.23
CA VAL A 1173 -56.96 -5.43 9.19
C VAL A 1173 -58.42 -5.07 9.40
N PHE A 1174 -58.68 -4.17 10.35
CA PHE A 1174 -59.97 -3.60 10.66
C PHE A 1174 -60.00 -2.11 10.31
N ARG A 1175 -61.18 -1.58 9.98
CA ARG A 1175 -61.45 -0.15 9.83
C ARG A 1175 -62.46 0.27 10.91
N ALA A 1176 -62.18 1.36 11.60
CA ALA A 1176 -63.12 1.95 12.54
C ALA A 1176 -64.32 2.53 11.78
N VAL A 1177 -65.52 2.19 12.23
CA VAL A 1177 -66.78 2.72 11.73
C VAL A 1177 -67.21 3.85 12.67
N PRO A 1178 -67.51 5.07 12.18
CA PRO A 1178 -68.09 6.11 13.02
C PRO A 1178 -69.39 5.61 13.66
N ARG A 1179 -69.51 5.69 14.99
CA ARG A 1179 -70.81 5.56 15.64
C ARG A 1179 -71.69 6.71 15.13
N ARG A 1180 -72.91 6.38 14.68
CA ARG A 1180 -73.96 7.37 14.37
C ARG A 1180 -74.52 7.95 15.66
#